data_AF-A0A1G1HQZ3-F1
#
_entry.id   AF-A0A1G1HQZ3-F1
#
_cell.length_a   1.000
_cell.length_b   1.000
_cell.length_c   1.000
_cell.angle_alpha   90.00
_cell.angle_beta   90.00
_cell.angle_gamma   90.00
#
_symmetry.space_group_name_H-M   'P 1'
#
loop_
_entity.id
_entity.type
_entity.pdbx_description
1 polymer ?
#
loop_
_entity_poly.entity_id
_entity_poly.type
_entity_poly.pdbx_seq_one_letter_code
_entity_poly.pdbx_strand_id
1 'polypeptide(L)'
;MWLADTSIRRPVFATMVILGLVILGVVSYPRIGVDLFPKVEFPIVNISTTLKGASPEVVDIDLTDKVEEAVNTINGVKTITSTSTEGRSTVIVEFNLERDIDLAVQDVREKIAAIRNRLPEDIDEPVIEKVDPDANPVIWIALTGERSIRELSTYADEILKEQLQRINGVGAIRIAGLRLRQVRVWLDRDKLSAYRISAHDVLIALQRENIELPGGRIEGEFKEYLIKVKGEFTNVQEFNDLIVGFYNGTAIRLKDVGRAEDGMAEKRSVTRFNRVPSIGLGIQKQSGTNTLEVTDRIKKEIENIRKSLPAGMKLEISFDQSHFIKRSIEEVQFHLLYGGFFASIAVLLFLRSIRVTIISAIAIPTSIISTFAIMNVFGFTFNNMTMLGLSLSVGILIDDAIIVIENIQRHIEKGMGIREAASFATSEIGLAVMATTLAIVVIFLPVAFMKGIIGMFFFQFALTVVFAILVSLFVSFTLTPMLSSKFLKEHTSSHTSTSVFKHLSDWLEKQYKKVEESYRRLLSIAIEHRAIVIVSAVIIFILSLYITKFLGKEFLPSEDQSRFVARLEAPKDYSIDQIEGMFKKAEEIVLATPEIMTIFYGQGTFGEVHKGTMFIGLKPKSERTRSQQEIMADMRKQFRQIPGLKGTAEDVSLVGGGQRMVPIQYSIRGRNLEELNGYSKQIVSEFSKLSGIVDVDTSLEAGKSEVKVYIDRNKAADLGVDIATVAETINFLIGGEVDITRFKDEARGRRYDVKMRLNPENRKDPDDIGRLFVRSKDGRMIELSNIVEKAKNIKPPAITIVGEVVNLRDQLNWFETRPLFGKTVVVTRSRDQASEFSEKLTDLGANVLEFPTIKITSPDDFTPLDKELGRLESTDWIIFTSVNGVDCFFHRLFELGRDVRDLKGVKICSIGPATTDRIKGFHLKVDCQPPKYVAESVLETLKEIEDLKGKRILMPRADIARSYLPEELQKMGADVADIVAYKTVTATNGDNTVLDRLKDGTVDIVTFTSSSTVRNFAKIVGEDNLSAFKKNVQFASIGPITTETAEEMGIEVSIKADEYTIPGLVKAIVERVS
;
A
#
# COMPACT_ATOMS: atom_id res chain seq x y z
N MET A 1 4.92 37.94 -49.34
CA MET A 1 5.37 36.78 -48.53
C MET A 1 5.37 35.54 -49.40
N TRP A 2 6.46 34.77 -49.46
CA TRP A 2 6.58 33.64 -50.40
C TRP A 2 5.42 32.63 -50.35
N LEU A 3 4.97 32.24 -49.15
CA LEU A 3 3.89 31.26 -48.97
C LEU A 3 2.53 31.78 -49.48
N ALA A 4 2.17 33.00 -49.10
CA ALA A 4 0.93 33.65 -49.51
C ALA A 4 0.94 34.00 -51.02
N ASP A 5 2.04 34.55 -51.53
CA ASP A 5 2.17 34.94 -52.94
C ASP A 5 2.10 33.71 -53.87
N THR A 6 2.70 32.60 -53.45
CA THR A 6 2.60 31.32 -54.18
C THR A 6 1.16 30.81 -54.18
N SER A 7 0.47 30.89 -53.03
CA SER A 7 -0.92 30.44 -52.90
C SER A 7 -1.90 31.28 -53.74
N ILE A 8 -1.68 32.60 -53.82
CA ILE A 8 -2.48 33.53 -54.64
C ILE A 8 -2.24 33.30 -56.16
N ARG A 9 -0.98 33.06 -56.55
CA ARG A 9 -0.62 32.81 -57.96
C ARG A 9 -1.06 31.42 -58.43
N ARG A 10 -1.01 30.41 -57.56
CA ARG A 10 -1.38 29.02 -57.83
C ARG A 10 -2.55 28.56 -56.95
N PRO A 11 -3.77 29.08 -57.19
CA PRO A 11 -4.92 28.79 -56.34
C PRO A 11 -5.28 27.29 -56.31
N VAL A 12 -5.15 26.58 -57.44
CA VAL A 12 -5.39 25.13 -57.49
C VAL A 12 -4.41 24.38 -56.58
N PHE A 13 -3.14 24.76 -56.57
CA PHE A 13 -2.13 24.13 -55.71
C PHE A 13 -2.46 24.35 -54.23
N ALA A 14 -2.76 25.59 -53.83
CA ALA A 14 -3.13 25.90 -52.45
C ALA A 14 -4.37 25.12 -51.99
N THR A 15 -5.42 25.08 -52.83
CA THR A 15 -6.62 24.28 -52.53
C THR A 15 -6.30 22.79 -52.43
N MET A 16 -5.47 22.23 -53.32
CA MET A 16 -5.11 20.80 -53.27
C MET A 16 -4.30 20.44 -52.03
N VAL A 17 -3.38 21.30 -51.58
CA VAL A 17 -2.61 21.06 -50.35
C VAL A 17 -3.53 21.05 -49.13
N ILE A 18 -4.41 22.04 -49.00
CA ILE A 18 -5.35 22.13 -47.88
C ILE A 18 -6.38 21.01 -47.94
N LEU A 19 -6.91 20.70 -49.12
CA LEU A 19 -7.82 19.58 -49.32
C LEU A 19 -7.14 18.25 -48.97
N GLY A 20 -5.85 18.10 -49.27
CA GLY A 20 -5.06 16.94 -48.86
C GLY A 20 -5.00 16.79 -47.34
N LEU A 21 -4.72 17.87 -46.60
CA LEU A 21 -4.74 17.86 -45.12
C LEU A 21 -6.14 17.57 -44.56
N VAL A 22 -7.17 18.15 -45.15
CA VAL A 22 -8.57 17.88 -44.77
C VAL A 22 -8.94 16.44 -45.04
N ILE A 23 -8.59 15.86 -46.20
CA ILE A 23 -8.84 14.45 -46.52
C ILE A 23 -8.11 13.55 -45.54
N LEU A 24 -6.84 13.81 -45.23
CA LEU A 24 -6.09 13.07 -44.22
C LEU A 24 -6.77 13.16 -42.84
N GLY A 25 -7.30 14.33 -42.50
CA GLY A 25 -8.07 14.56 -41.28
C GLY A 25 -9.37 13.75 -41.25
N VAL A 26 -10.17 13.79 -42.31
CA VAL A 26 -11.43 13.04 -42.45
C VAL A 26 -11.17 11.53 -42.43
N VAL A 27 -10.10 11.05 -43.09
CA VAL A 27 -9.71 9.63 -43.08
C VAL A 27 -9.19 9.19 -41.70
N SER A 28 -8.57 10.11 -40.96
CA SER A 28 -8.06 9.85 -39.60
C SER A 28 -9.18 9.86 -38.56
N TYR A 29 -10.24 10.66 -38.75
CA TYR A 29 -11.36 10.78 -37.82
C TYR A 29 -11.94 9.44 -37.32
N PRO A 30 -12.29 8.46 -38.19
CA PRO A 30 -12.81 7.17 -37.72
C PRO A 30 -11.74 6.23 -37.13
N ARG A 31 -10.44 6.53 -37.31
CA ARG A 31 -9.33 5.72 -36.78
C ARG A 31 -8.88 6.15 -35.40
N ILE A 32 -9.11 7.41 -35.05
CA ILE A 32 -8.77 7.95 -33.72
C ILE A 32 -9.64 7.25 -32.68
N GLY A 33 -8.99 6.62 -31.71
CA GLY A 33 -9.65 5.94 -30.59
C GLY A 33 -10.48 6.92 -29.76
N VAL A 34 -11.51 6.41 -29.10
CA VAL A 34 -12.39 7.21 -28.24
C VAL A 34 -12.33 6.67 -26.81
N ASP A 35 -11.87 7.51 -25.89
CA ASP A 35 -11.66 7.15 -24.49
C ASP A 35 -11.98 8.32 -23.55
N LEU A 36 -12.19 8.04 -22.26
CA LEU A 36 -12.43 9.09 -21.27
C LEU A 36 -11.15 9.90 -20.98
N PHE A 37 -10.02 9.20 -20.88
CA PHE A 37 -8.71 9.75 -20.54
C PHE A 37 -7.70 9.48 -21.65
N PRO A 38 -6.64 10.30 -21.75
CA PRO A 38 -5.48 9.95 -22.54
C PRO A 38 -4.85 8.64 -22.03
N LYS A 39 -4.21 7.89 -22.93
CA LYS A 39 -3.39 6.75 -22.53
C LYS A 39 -2.21 7.25 -21.69
N VAL A 40 -2.25 6.99 -20.39
CA VAL A 40 -1.20 7.33 -19.43
C VAL A 40 -0.78 6.06 -18.72
N GLU A 41 0.53 5.83 -18.67
CA GLU A 41 1.11 4.69 -17.99
C GLU A 41 1.72 5.19 -16.69
N PHE A 42 1.08 4.86 -15.56
CA PHE A 42 1.65 5.23 -14.27
C PHE A 42 2.84 4.32 -13.99
N PRO A 43 3.98 4.87 -13.54
CA PRO A 43 5.16 4.08 -13.17
C PRO A 43 4.94 3.39 -11.82
N ILE A 44 3.83 2.65 -11.67
CA ILE A 44 3.41 2.01 -10.43
C ILE A 44 3.16 0.53 -10.70
N VAL A 45 3.82 -0.32 -9.92
CA VAL A 45 3.68 -1.77 -9.98
C VAL A 45 3.02 -2.26 -8.69
N ASN A 46 1.96 -3.04 -8.84
CA ASN A 46 1.26 -3.69 -7.75
C ASN A 46 1.65 -5.17 -7.69
N ILE A 47 2.11 -5.61 -6.52
CA ILE A 47 2.53 -6.99 -6.25
C ILE A 47 1.59 -7.54 -5.20
N SER A 48 0.86 -8.60 -5.53
CA SER A 48 -0.04 -9.26 -4.59
C SER A 48 0.37 -10.70 -4.35
N THR A 49 0.55 -11.05 -3.08
CA THR A 49 0.89 -12.41 -2.64
C THR A 49 -0.16 -12.89 -1.65
N THR A 50 -0.64 -14.11 -1.83
CA THR A 50 -1.72 -14.69 -1.01
C THR A 50 -1.21 -15.89 -0.24
N LEU A 51 -1.40 -15.90 1.08
CA LEU A 51 -1.09 -17.01 1.99
C LEU A 51 -2.35 -17.33 2.80
N LYS A 52 -3.12 -18.31 2.33
CA LYS A 52 -4.47 -18.58 2.84
C LYS A 52 -4.43 -18.95 4.33
N GLY A 53 -5.16 -18.19 5.15
CA GLY A 53 -5.32 -18.48 6.57
C GLY A 53 -4.25 -17.89 7.50
N ALA A 54 -3.23 -17.20 6.97
CA ALA A 54 -2.25 -16.50 7.80
C ALA A 54 -2.81 -15.23 8.45
N SER A 55 -2.37 -14.94 9.68
CA SER A 55 -2.68 -13.68 10.36
C SER A 55 -1.96 -12.51 9.68
N PRO A 56 -2.45 -11.27 9.83
CA PRO A 56 -1.77 -10.09 9.28
C PRO A 56 -0.30 -9.97 9.69
N GLU A 57 0.05 -10.33 10.92
CA GLU A 57 1.43 -10.30 11.45
C GLU A 57 2.34 -11.32 10.74
N VAL A 58 1.85 -12.53 10.51
CA VAL A 58 2.58 -13.56 9.75
C VAL A 58 2.77 -13.12 8.29
N VAL A 59 1.70 -12.59 7.68
CA VAL A 59 1.77 -12.04 6.31
C VAL A 59 2.79 -10.90 6.22
N ASP A 60 2.87 -10.05 7.24
CA ASP A 60 3.81 -8.94 7.29
C ASP A 60 5.26 -9.44 7.28
N ILE A 61 5.61 -10.32 8.23
CA ILE A 61 6.99 -10.78 8.45
C ILE A 61 7.44 -11.76 7.35
N ASP A 62 6.58 -12.72 6.99
CA ASP A 62 6.97 -13.82 6.11
C ASP A 62 6.78 -13.50 4.63
N LEU A 63 5.90 -12.54 4.28
CA LEU A 63 5.67 -12.12 2.90
C LEU A 63 6.05 -10.67 2.64
N THR A 64 5.40 -9.72 3.31
CA THR A 64 5.48 -8.29 2.97
C THR A 64 6.91 -7.80 3.12
N ASP A 65 7.56 -8.01 4.27
CA ASP A 65 8.93 -7.59 4.55
C ASP A 65 9.91 -8.16 3.51
N LYS A 66 9.74 -9.44 3.14
CA LYS A 66 10.61 -10.10 2.15
C LYS A 66 10.45 -9.53 0.75
N VAL A 67 9.20 -9.27 0.36
CA VAL A 67 8.86 -8.65 -0.93
C VAL A 67 9.39 -7.22 -0.97
N GLU A 68 9.19 -6.42 0.07
CA GLU A 68 9.70 -5.06 0.19
C GLU A 68 11.23 -4.99 0.10
N GLU A 69 11.94 -5.82 0.86
CA GLU A 69 13.40 -5.89 0.86
C GLU A 69 13.93 -6.18 -0.55
N ALA A 70 13.30 -7.10 -1.27
CA ALA A 70 13.69 -7.46 -2.63
C ALA A 70 13.48 -6.31 -3.63
N VAL A 71 12.30 -5.67 -3.61
CA VAL A 71 11.96 -4.62 -4.59
C VAL A 71 12.61 -3.28 -4.28
N ASN A 72 12.98 -3.02 -3.02
CA ASN A 72 13.73 -1.82 -2.63
C ASN A 72 15.14 -1.77 -3.26
N THR A 73 15.66 -2.90 -3.75
CA THR A 73 16.94 -2.94 -4.47
C THR A 73 16.85 -2.47 -5.93
N ILE A 74 15.64 -2.24 -6.46
CA ILE A 74 15.42 -1.87 -7.86
C ILE A 74 15.75 -0.39 -8.05
N ASN A 75 16.41 -0.05 -9.16
CA ASN A 75 16.74 1.33 -9.49
C ASN A 75 15.48 2.13 -9.87
N GLY A 76 15.40 3.38 -9.42
CA GLY A 76 14.33 4.29 -9.79
C GLY A 76 13.05 4.10 -8.97
N VAL A 77 13.06 3.30 -7.91
CA VAL A 77 11.98 3.24 -6.92
C VAL A 77 11.92 4.57 -6.17
N LYS A 78 10.74 5.19 -6.15
CA LYS A 78 10.43 6.45 -5.48
C LYS A 78 9.78 6.21 -4.12
N THR A 79 8.72 5.40 -4.08
CA THR A 79 8.05 5.00 -2.84
C THR A 79 7.64 3.53 -2.89
N ILE A 80 7.64 2.88 -1.73
CA ILE A 80 7.06 1.53 -1.55
C ILE A 80 6.04 1.67 -0.44
N THR A 81 4.80 1.27 -0.72
CA THR A 81 3.71 1.22 0.27
C THR A 81 3.19 -0.20 0.32
N SER A 82 2.98 -0.75 1.51
CA SER A 82 2.44 -2.09 1.66
C SER A 82 1.26 -2.14 2.62
N THR A 83 0.43 -3.15 2.39
CA THR A 83 -0.71 -3.47 3.24
C THR A 83 -0.71 -4.97 3.51
N SER A 84 -0.63 -5.35 4.78
CA SER A 84 -0.69 -6.73 5.25
C SER A 84 -2.06 -7.02 5.85
N THR A 85 -2.87 -7.81 5.15
CA THR A 85 -4.24 -8.20 5.58
C THR A 85 -4.32 -9.71 5.81
N GLU A 86 -5.42 -10.19 6.39
CA GLU A 86 -5.66 -11.61 6.64
C GLU A 86 -5.45 -12.43 5.35
N GLY A 87 -4.40 -13.25 5.35
CA GLY A 87 -3.97 -14.11 4.27
C GLY A 87 -3.55 -13.43 2.96
N ARG A 88 -3.27 -12.12 2.95
CA ARG A 88 -2.89 -11.40 1.74
C ARG A 88 -1.97 -10.22 1.99
N SER A 89 -0.85 -10.18 1.28
CA SER A 89 0.07 -9.06 1.16
C SER A 89 -0.16 -8.32 -0.15
N THR A 90 -0.16 -6.98 -0.10
CA THR A 90 -0.18 -6.12 -1.28
C THR A 90 0.94 -5.09 -1.14
N VAL A 91 1.93 -5.13 -2.04
CA VAL A 91 3.07 -4.21 -2.07
C VAL A 91 2.99 -3.39 -3.35
N ILE A 92 2.96 -2.07 -3.21
CA ILE A 92 2.87 -1.11 -4.30
C ILE A 92 4.19 -0.37 -4.39
N VAL A 93 4.82 -0.47 -5.56
CA VAL A 93 6.09 0.16 -5.87
C VAL A 93 5.83 1.29 -6.85
N GLU A 94 5.98 2.53 -6.39
CA GLU A 94 6.00 3.72 -7.25
C GLU A 94 7.43 3.99 -7.70
N PHE A 95 7.65 4.08 -9.00
CA PHE A 95 8.91 4.45 -9.62
C PHE A 95 8.91 5.94 -10.03
N ASN A 96 10.11 6.48 -10.30
CA ASN A 96 10.27 7.80 -10.91
C ASN A 96 9.58 7.84 -12.28
N LEU A 97 9.04 9.02 -12.64
CA LEU A 97 8.25 9.21 -13.86
C LEU A 97 9.02 8.92 -15.16
N GLU A 98 10.34 9.05 -15.13
CA GLU A 98 11.22 8.77 -16.26
C GLU A 98 11.47 7.26 -16.46
N ARG A 99 11.08 6.41 -15.50
CA ARG A 99 11.25 4.96 -15.58
C ARG A 99 10.17 4.35 -16.48
N ASP A 100 10.61 3.60 -17.49
CA ASP A 100 9.74 2.75 -18.28
C ASP A 100 9.07 1.67 -17.41
N ILE A 101 7.74 1.65 -17.40
CA ILE A 101 6.96 0.74 -16.55
C ILE A 101 7.09 -0.72 -16.97
N ASP A 102 7.24 -1.01 -18.26
CA ASP A 102 7.35 -2.39 -18.73
C ASP A 102 8.70 -2.99 -18.33
N LEU A 103 9.78 -2.18 -18.37
CA LEU A 103 11.07 -2.56 -17.77
C LEU A 103 11.00 -2.68 -16.25
N ALA A 104 10.30 -1.77 -15.56
CA ALA A 104 10.15 -1.83 -14.11
C ALA A 104 9.40 -3.10 -13.65
N VAL A 105 8.34 -3.51 -14.37
CA VAL A 105 7.62 -4.76 -14.13
C VAL A 105 8.52 -5.97 -14.34
N GLN A 106 9.40 -5.94 -15.35
CA GLN A 106 10.38 -7.02 -15.57
C GLN A 106 11.38 -7.12 -14.42
N ASP A 107 11.96 -6.00 -13.98
CA ASP A 107 12.88 -5.98 -12.83
C ASP A 107 12.20 -6.50 -11.55
N VAL A 108 10.95 -6.08 -11.30
CA VAL A 108 10.16 -6.57 -10.17
C VAL A 108 9.97 -8.08 -10.26
N ARG A 109 9.57 -8.61 -11.42
CA ARG A 109 9.41 -10.06 -11.62
C ARG A 109 10.71 -10.82 -11.36
N GLU A 110 11.84 -10.30 -11.83
CA GLU A 110 13.16 -10.92 -11.60
C GLU A 110 13.52 -10.93 -10.11
N LYS A 111 13.31 -9.81 -9.39
CA LYS A 111 13.58 -9.74 -7.94
C LYS A 111 12.69 -10.67 -7.12
N ILE A 112 11.40 -10.75 -7.46
CA ILE A 112 10.47 -11.67 -6.78
C ILE A 112 10.82 -13.13 -7.07
N ALA A 113 11.15 -13.47 -8.31
CA ALA A 113 11.61 -14.82 -8.66
C ALA A 113 12.87 -15.22 -7.89
N ALA A 114 13.82 -14.29 -7.69
CA ALA A 114 15.06 -14.53 -6.95
C ALA A 114 14.84 -14.82 -5.45
N ILE A 115 13.74 -14.34 -4.86
CA ILE A 115 13.39 -14.60 -3.45
C ILE A 115 12.32 -15.67 -3.28
N ARG A 116 11.86 -16.34 -4.34
CA ARG A 116 10.78 -17.33 -4.25
C ARG A 116 11.07 -18.46 -3.25
N ASN A 117 12.34 -18.82 -3.10
CA ASN A 117 12.84 -19.81 -2.14
C ASN A 117 12.93 -19.31 -0.68
N ARG A 118 12.82 -17.99 -0.46
CA ARG A 118 12.73 -17.37 0.87
C ARG A 118 11.29 -17.14 1.32
N LEU A 119 10.34 -17.19 0.38
CA LEU A 119 8.91 -17.14 0.68
C LEU A 119 8.40 -18.55 1.05
N PRO A 120 7.34 -18.67 1.85
CA PRO A 120 6.72 -19.95 2.18
C PRO A 120 6.32 -20.76 0.93
N GLU A 121 6.33 -22.09 1.02
CA GLU A 121 5.97 -22.97 -0.10
C GLU A 121 4.46 -22.98 -0.39
N ASP A 122 3.63 -22.66 0.61
CA ASP A 122 2.17 -22.71 0.58
C ASP A 122 1.50 -21.42 0.06
N ILE A 123 2.29 -20.43 -0.39
CA ILE A 123 1.74 -19.24 -1.04
C ILE A 123 1.19 -19.56 -2.43
N ASP A 124 0.14 -18.85 -2.83
CA ASP A 124 -0.20 -18.73 -4.24
C ASP A 124 0.90 -17.91 -4.95
N GLU A 125 1.15 -18.20 -6.23
CA GLU A 125 2.20 -17.53 -6.98
C GLU A 125 1.99 -16.00 -7.02
N PRO A 126 3.01 -15.18 -6.72
CA PRO A 126 2.87 -13.73 -6.68
C PRO A 126 2.35 -13.16 -8.00
N VAL A 127 1.34 -12.28 -7.91
CA VAL A 127 0.74 -11.61 -9.07
C VAL A 127 1.32 -10.20 -9.18
N ILE A 128 2.04 -9.94 -10.27
CA ILE A 128 2.67 -8.64 -10.57
C ILE A 128 1.94 -7.95 -11.72
N GLU A 129 1.25 -6.84 -11.42
CA GLU A 129 0.44 -6.06 -12.36
C GLU A 129 0.86 -4.58 -12.36
N LYS A 130 0.84 -3.93 -13.53
CA LYS A 130 0.98 -2.48 -13.61
C LYS A 130 -0.33 -1.77 -13.29
N VAL A 131 -0.26 -0.60 -12.66
CA VAL A 131 -1.44 0.23 -12.42
C VAL A 131 -1.79 0.98 -13.71
N ASP A 132 -2.94 0.65 -14.29
CA ASP A 132 -3.44 1.23 -15.53
C ASP A 132 -4.87 1.79 -15.31
N PRO A 133 -5.19 3.02 -15.73
CA PRO A 133 -6.58 3.50 -15.81
C PRO A 133 -7.52 2.51 -16.53
N ASP A 134 -7.02 1.82 -17.55
CA ASP A 134 -7.75 0.83 -18.34
C ASP A 134 -8.00 -0.48 -17.58
N ALA A 135 -7.38 -0.67 -16.40
CA ALA A 135 -7.60 -1.85 -15.57
C ALA A 135 -8.96 -1.87 -14.87
N ASN A 136 -9.68 -0.74 -14.87
CA ASN A 136 -11.04 -0.67 -14.36
C ASN A 136 -12.02 -1.30 -15.37
N PRO A 137 -12.97 -2.14 -14.92
CA PRO A 137 -13.99 -2.68 -15.81
C PRO A 137 -14.82 -1.56 -16.47
N VAL A 138 -14.90 -1.60 -17.80
CA VAL A 138 -15.65 -0.61 -18.62
C VAL A 138 -17.15 -0.89 -18.63
N ILE A 139 -17.53 -2.16 -18.46
CA ILE A 139 -18.91 -2.63 -18.34
C ILE A 139 -18.99 -3.64 -17.19
N TRP A 140 -20.03 -3.54 -16.37
CA TRP A 140 -20.47 -4.63 -15.50
C TRP A 140 -21.79 -5.21 -16.00
N ILE A 141 -21.85 -6.53 -16.05
CA ILE A 141 -23.04 -7.30 -16.38
C ILE A 141 -23.46 -8.07 -15.14
N ALA A 142 -24.72 -7.99 -14.76
CA ALA A 142 -25.34 -8.80 -13.73
C ALA A 142 -26.06 -9.99 -14.37
N LEU A 143 -25.57 -11.21 -14.12
CA LEU A 143 -26.31 -12.43 -14.36
C LEU A 143 -27.26 -12.67 -13.18
N THR A 144 -28.55 -12.50 -13.41
CA THR A 144 -29.62 -12.75 -12.43
C THR A 144 -30.46 -13.96 -12.87
N GLY A 145 -31.26 -14.52 -11.97
CA GLY A 145 -32.19 -15.58 -12.34
C GLY A 145 -32.91 -16.22 -11.17
N GLU A 146 -33.94 -17.00 -11.48
CA GLU A 146 -34.68 -17.85 -10.52
C GLU A 146 -33.92 -19.15 -10.21
N ARG A 147 -32.87 -19.43 -10.99
CA ARG A 147 -31.97 -20.57 -10.82
C ARG A 147 -31.16 -20.46 -9.54
N SER A 148 -30.64 -21.60 -9.09
CA SER A 148 -29.77 -21.63 -7.93
C SER A 148 -28.47 -20.85 -8.20
N ILE A 149 -27.89 -20.22 -7.17
CA ILE A 149 -26.60 -19.51 -7.26
C ILE A 149 -25.49 -20.45 -7.77
N ARG A 150 -25.60 -21.75 -7.51
CA ARG A 150 -24.73 -22.80 -8.06
C ARG A 150 -24.77 -22.81 -9.58
N GLU A 151 -25.96 -22.89 -10.17
CA GLU A 151 -26.11 -22.91 -11.63
C GLU A 151 -25.68 -21.58 -12.25
N LEU A 152 -26.03 -20.45 -11.63
CA LEU A 152 -25.61 -19.13 -12.10
C LEU A 152 -24.07 -19.00 -12.09
N SER A 153 -23.41 -19.41 -11.00
CA SER A 153 -21.96 -19.36 -10.87
C SER A 153 -21.26 -20.27 -11.88
N THR A 154 -21.78 -21.50 -12.04
CA THR A 154 -21.25 -22.46 -13.02
C THR A 154 -21.36 -21.90 -14.44
N TYR A 155 -22.53 -21.40 -14.82
CA TYR A 155 -22.75 -20.85 -16.15
C TYR A 155 -21.90 -19.60 -16.40
N ALA A 156 -21.75 -18.74 -15.38
CA ALA A 156 -20.91 -17.55 -15.45
C ALA A 156 -19.43 -17.88 -15.68
N ASP A 157 -18.86 -18.82 -14.91
CA ASP A 157 -17.43 -19.15 -14.98
C ASP A 157 -17.07 -20.07 -16.16
N GLU A 158 -17.91 -21.07 -16.47
CA GLU A 158 -17.59 -22.09 -17.47
C GLU A 158 -18.00 -21.69 -18.91
N ILE A 159 -19.05 -20.88 -19.09
CA ILE A 159 -19.60 -20.55 -20.41
C ILE A 159 -19.47 -19.06 -20.72
N LEU A 160 -20.10 -18.20 -19.90
CA LEU A 160 -20.15 -16.75 -20.20
C LEU A 160 -18.77 -16.11 -20.20
N LYS A 161 -17.94 -16.44 -19.22
CA LYS A 161 -16.56 -15.94 -19.11
C LYS A 161 -15.77 -16.25 -20.38
N GLU A 162 -15.79 -17.49 -20.86
CA GLU A 162 -15.06 -17.88 -22.08
C GLU A 162 -15.61 -17.18 -23.32
N GLN A 163 -16.93 -17.06 -23.46
CA GLN A 163 -17.55 -16.37 -24.59
C GLN A 163 -17.15 -14.89 -24.63
N LEU A 164 -17.24 -14.21 -23.49
CA LEU A 164 -16.89 -12.79 -23.37
C LEU A 164 -15.38 -12.55 -23.51
N GLN A 165 -14.51 -13.47 -23.07
CA GLN A 165 -13.04 -13.35 -23.22
C GLN A 165 -12.59 -13.47 -24.68
N ARG A 166 -13.35 -14.16 -25.55
CA ARG A 166 -13.02 -14.28 -26.98
C ARG A 166 -13.28 -13.00 -27.76
N ILE A 167 -14.00 -12.03 -27.20
CA ILE A 167 -14.29 -10.76 -27.85
C ILE A 167 -12.99 -9.96 -27.99
N ASN A 168 -12.66 -9.57 -29.23
CA ASN A 168 -11.46 -8.78 -29.49
C ASN A 168 -11.52 -7.43 -28.74
N GLY A 169 -10.47 -7.15 -27.97
CA GLY A 169 -10.34 -5.97 -27.11
C GLY A 169 -10.73 -6.19 -25.64
N VAL A 170 -11.29 -7.36 -25.29
CA VAL A 170 -11.48 -7.76 -23.89
C VAL A 170 -10.16 -8.30 -23.33
N GLY A 171 -9.70 -7.72 -22.22
CA GLY A 171 -8.44 -8.08 -21.58
C GLY A 171 -8.63 -9.11 -20.48
N ALA A 172 -9.59 -8.87 -19.59
CA ALA A 172 -9.91 -9.77 -18.50
C ALA A 172 -11.39 -9.65 -18.10
N ILE A 173 -11.89 -10.66 -17.39
CA ILE A 173 -13.23 -10.65 -16.79
C ILE A 173 -13.08 -10.86 -15.30
N ARG A 174 -13.48 -9.85 -14.53
CA ARG A 174 -13.56 -9.91 -13.07
C ARG A 174 -14.93 -10.44 -12.69
N ILE A 175 -14.97 -11.53 -11.92
CA ILE A 175 -16.24 -12.12 -11.48
C ILE A 175 -16.45 -11.81 -10.00
N ALA A 176 -17.59 -11.23 -9.66
CA ALA A 176 -17.99 -10.91 -8.31
C ALA A 176 -19.19 -11.77 -7.87
N GLY A 177 -19.21 -12.18 -6.59
CA GLY A 177 -20.21 -13.09 -6.03
C GLY A 177 -20.13 -14.53 -6.53
N LEU A 178 -19.04 -14.89 -7.21
CA LEU A 178 -18.81 -16.25 -7.70
C LEU A 178 -18.70 -17.24 -6.54
N ARG A 179 -19.42 -18.36 -6.65
CA ARG A 179 -19.23 -19.52 -5.79
C ARG A 179 -18.83 -20.67 -6.68
N LEU A 180 -17.60 -21.15 -6.55
CA LEU A 180 -17.13 -22.27 -7.37
C LEU A 180 -17.74 -23.58 -6.87
N ARG A 181 -18.01 -24.51 -7.78
CA ARG A 181 -18.37 -25.89 -7.42
C ARG A 181 -17.13 -26.57 -6.84
N GLN A 182 -17.29 -27.24 -5.71
CA GLN A 182 -16.20 -27.99 -5.07
C GLN A 182 -16.79 -29.20 -4.36
N VAL A 183 -16.05 -30.31 -4.30
CA VAL A 183 -16.46 -31.48 -3.53
C VAL A 183 -16.12 -31.21 -2.07
N ARG A 184 -17.11 -31.35 -1.18
CA ARG A 184 -16.92 -31.15 0.25
C ARG A 184 -16.99 -32.48 0.98
N VAL A 185 -15.93 -32.80 1.70
CA VAL A 185 -15.86 -33.92 2.63
C VAL A 185 -16.08 -33.39 4.03
N TRP A 186 -17.30 -33.56 4.53
CA TRP A 186 -17.69 -33.17 5.87
C TRP A 186 -17.42 -34.31 6.85
N LEU A 187 -16.60 -34.07 7.86
CA LEU A 187 -16.21 -35.06 8.86
C LEU A 187 -16.96 -34.84 10.18
N ASP A 188 -17.27 -35.94 10.86
CA ASP A 188 -17.92 -35.97 12.17
C ASP A 188 -16.89 -36.31 13.24
N ARG A 189 -16.67 -35.38 14.17
CA ARG A 189 -15.65 -35.51 15.23
C ARG A 189 -15.88 -36.74 16.10
N ASP A 190 -17.12 -36.97 16.50
CA ASP A 190 -17.46 -37.98 17.50
C ASP A 190 -17.37 -39.38 16.86
N LYS A 191 -17.75 -39.51 15.58
CA LYS A 191 -17.57 -40.77 14.82
C LYS A 191 -16.11 -41.09 14.52
N LEU A 192 -15.31 -40.10 14.14
CA LEU A 192 -13.86 -40.28 13.94
C LEU A 192 -13.19 -40.84 15.20
N SER A 193 -13.53 -40.29 16.37
CA SER A 193 -13.02 -40.78 17.66
C SER A 193 -13.51 -42.20 17.97
N ALA A 194 -14.80 -42.48 17.78
CA ALA A 194 -15.40 -43.79 18.05
C ALA A 194 -14.76 -44.93 17.24
N TYR A 195 -14.40 -44.67 15.98
CA TYR A 195 -13.72 -45.64 15.11
C TYR A 195 -12.18 -45.57 15.16
N ARG A 196 -11.61 -44.70 16.00
CA ARG A 196 -10.16 -44.46 16.09
C ARG A 196 -9.52 -44.13 14.73
N ILE A 197 -10.18 -43.28 13.97
CA ILE A 197 -9.72 -42.77 12.67
C ILE A 197 -9.33 -41.30 12.85
N SER A 198 -8.14 -40.93 12.39
CA SER A 198 -7.65 -39.55 12.42
C SER A 198 -7.98 -38.82 11.12
N ALA A 199 -7.94 -37.49 11.13
CA ALA A 199 -8.10 -36.69 9.91
C ALA A 199 -7.03 -37.02 8.85
N HIS A 200 -5.82 -37.38 9.29
CA HIS A 200 -4.71 -37.73 8.41
C HIS A 200 -4.94 -39.09 7.71
N ASP A 201 -5.62 -40.04 8.37
CA ASP A 201 -6.01 -41.31 7.72
C ASP A 201 -6.98 -41.04 6.55
N VAL A 202 -7.94 -40.14 6.75
CA VAL A 202 -8.88 -39.72 5.70
C VAL A 202 -8.14 -38.98 4.57
N LEU A 203 -7.20 -38.10 4.91
CA LEU A 203 -6.35 -37.39 3.94
C LEU A 203 -5.62 -38.36 3.03
N ILE A 204 -4.88 -39.31 3.64
CA ILE A 204 -4.09 -40.30 2.90
C ILE A 204 -5.01 -41.16 2.02
N ALA A 205 -6.16 -41.59 2.54
CA ALA A 205 -7.12 -42.37 1.77
C ALA A 205 -7.60 -41.59 0.52
N LEU A 206 -7.97 -40.32 0.69
CA LEU A 206 -8.40 -39.46 -0.43
C LEU A 206 -7.29 -39.23 -1.46
N GLN A 207 -6.04 -39.07 -1.03
CA GLN A 207 -4.91 -38.83 -1.92
C GLN A 207 -4.45 -40.08 -2.66
N ARG A 208 -4.56 -41.27 -2.04
CA ARG A 208 -4.12 -42.54 -2.65
C ARG A 208 -5.16 -43.16 -3.56
N GLU A 209 -6.43 -43.05 -3.20
CA GLU A 209 -7.52 -43.73 -3.90
C GLU A 209 -8.20 -42.86 -4.98
N ASN A 210 -7.80 -41.58 -5.13
CA ASN A 210 -8.28 -40.69 -6.19
C ASN A 210 -7.11 -40.16 -7.04
N ILE A 211 -6.53 -41.05 -7.88
CA ILE A 211 -5.36 -40.74 -8.71
C ILE A 211 -5.52 -41.20 -10.17
N GLU A 212 -5.07 -40.37 -11.11
CA GLU A 212 -4.88 -40.73 -12.52
C GLU A 212 -3.37 -40.77 -12.79
N LEU A 213 -2.82 -41.97 -12.91
CA LEU A 213 -1.39 -42.17 -13.22
C LEU A 213 -1.20 -42.58 -14.68
N PRO A 214 -0.20 -42.02 -15.40
CA PRO A 214 0.14 -42.48 -16.74
C PRO A 214 0.72 -43.90 -16.66
N GLY A 215 0.12 -44.85 -17.39
CA GLY A 215 0.55 -46.25 -17.39
C GLY A 215 1.64 -46.58 -18.42
N GLY A 216 2.15 -45.57 -19.14
CA GLY A 216 3.08 -45.75 -20.24
C GLY A 216 2.41 -46.26 -21.51
N ARG A 217 3.14 -47.03 -22.32
CA ARG A 217 2.65 -47.61 -23.58
C ARG A 217 3.06 -49.07 -23.71
N ILE A 218 2.23 -49.88 -24.37
CA ILE A 218 2.56 -51.24 -24.80
C ILE A 218 2.84 -51.17 -26.29
N GLU A 219 4.08 -51.46 -26.69
CA GLU A 219 4.49 -51.55 -28.09
C GLU A 219 4.31 -53.00 -28.57
N GLY A 220 3.29 -53.24 -29.40
CA GLY A 220 3.15 -54.50 -30.13
C GLY A 220 3.75 -54.40 -31.54
N GLU A 221 3.85 -55.53 -32.24
CA GLU A 221 4.51 -55.61 -33.57
C GLU A 221 3.85 -54.76 -34.66
N PHE A 222 2.53 -54.55 -34.57
CA PHE A 222 1.76 -53.78 -35.57
C PHE A 222 1.04 -52.54 -35.00
N LYS A 223 0.96 -52.41 -33.66
CA LYS A 223 0.23 -51.33 -32.98
C LYS A 223 0.84 -51.02 -31.60
N GLU A 224 0.81 -49.75 -31.25
CA GLU A 224 1.15 -49.24 -29.92
C GLU A 224 -0.15 -48.87 -29.16
N TYR A 225 -0.25 -49.27 -27.89
CA TYR A 225 -1.38 -48.96 -27.02
C TYR A 225 -0.92 -48.06 -25.86
N LEU A 226 -1.53 -46.89 -25.70
CA LEU A 226 -1.31 -46.04 -24.53
C LEU A 226 -2.10 -46.61 -23.33
N ILE A 227 -1.43 -46.94 -22.24
CA ILE A 227 -2.08 -47.39 -21.01
C ILE A 227 -2.42 -46.18 -20.15
N LYS A 228 -3.69 -46.09 -19.75
CA LYS A 228 -4.16 -45.12 -18.74
C LYS A 228 -4.76 -45.89 -17.56
N VAL A 229 -4.20 -45.68 -16.37
CA VAL A 229 -4.75 -46.26 -15.14
C VAL A 229 -5.78 -45.27 -14.59
N LYS A 230 -7.07 -45.63 -14.71
CA LYS A 230 -8.18 -44.83 -14.18
C LYS A 230 -8.44 -45.23 -12.72
N GLY A 231 -7.87 -44.49 -11.79
CA GLY A 231 -8.14 -44.60 -10.35
C GLY A 231 -8.87 -43.39 -9.77
N GLU A 232 -9.38 -42.47 -10.59
CA GLU A 232 -10.17 -41.33 -10.12
C GLU A 232 -11.65 -41.71 -9.98
N PHE A 233 -12.33 -41.16 -8.97
CA PHE A 233 -13.78 -41.35 -8.80
C PHE A 233 -14.57 -40.65 -9.92
N THR A 234 -15.63 -41.28 -10.39
CA THR A 234 -16.45 -40.75 -11.50
C THR A 234 -17.62 -39.89 -11.03
N ASN A 235 -18.09 -40.12 -9.81
CA ASN A 235 -19.16 -39.35 -9.19
C ASN A 235 -18.82 -39.03 -7.72
N VAL A 236 -19.48 -38.01 -7.19
CA VAL A 236 -19.21 -37.57 -5.81
C VAL A 236 -19.72 -38.59 -4.78
N GLN A 237 -20.69 -39.42 -5.14
CA GLN A 237 -21.25 -40.43 -4.26
C GLN A 237 -20.24 -41.55 -3.95
N GLU A 238 -19.36 -41.91 -4.90
CA GLU A 238 -18.30 -42.91 -4.71
C GLU A 238 -17.33 -42.53 -3.58
N PHE A 239 -17.07 -41.24 -3.35
CA PHE A 239 -16.28 -40.79 -2.20
C PHE A 239 -16.87 -41.28 -0.87
N ASN A 240 -18.19 -41.40 -0.76
CA ASN A 240 -18.83 -41.89 0.46
C ASN A 240 -18.53 -43.37 0.74
N ASP A 241 -18.19 -44.14 -0.29
CA ASP A 241 -17.83 -45.56 -0.18
C ASP A 241 -16.32 -45.82 -0.06
N LEU A 242 -15.50 -44.75 -0.14
CA LEU A 242 -14.05 -44.80 0.08
C LEU A 242 -13.75 -45.40 1.46
N ILE A 243 -12.89 -46.43 1.49
CA ILE A 243 -12.39 -47.00 2.74
C ILE A 243 -11.34 -46.06 3.31
N VAL A 244 -11.61 -45.50 4.48
CA VAL A 244 -10.71 -44.55 5.17
C VAL A 244 -9.83 -45.22 6.23
N GLY A 245 -10.17 -46.45 6.63
CA GLY A 245 -9.40 -47.22 7.60
C GLY A 245 -10.11 -48.51 8.00
N PHE A 246 -9.52 -49.23 8.96
CA PHE A 246 -10.09 -50.45 9.52
C PHE A 246 -10.21 -50.32 11.04
N TYR A 247 -11.34 -50.77 11.60
CA TYR A 247 -11.56 -50.83 13.04
C TYR A 247 -12.02 -52.25 13.41
N ASN A 248 -11.29 -52.93 14.30
CA ASN A 248 -11.56 -54.31 14.71
C ASN A 248 -11.78 -55.29 13.54
N GLY A 249 -10.99 -55.15 12.47
CA GLY A 249 -11.10 -55.98 11.26
C GLY A 249 -12.24 -55.62 10.31
N THR A 250 -13.05 -54.61 10.63
CA THR A 250 -14.11 -54.09 9.74
C THR A 250 -13.61 -52.88 8.97
N ALA A 251 -13.83 -52.86 7.65
CA ALA A 251 -13.53 -51.69 6.83
C ALA A 251 -14.49 -50.55 7.17
N ILE A 252 -13.94 -49.38 7.49
CA ILE A 252 -14.69 -48.16 7.78
C ILE A 252 -14.65 -47.27 6.54
N ARG A 253 -15.82 -46.88 6.05
CA ARG A 253 -15.98 -46.04 4.86
C ARG A 253 -16.14 -44.58 5.25
N LEU A 254 -15.94 -43.67 4.30
CA LEU A 254 -16.09 -42.23 4.54
C LEU A 254 -17.49 -41.89 5.07
N LYS A 255 -18.55 -42.55 4.59
CA LYS A 255 -19.93 -42.38 5.09
C LYS A 255 -20.12 -42.75 6.56
N ASP A 256 -19.25 -43.58 7.12
CA ASP A 256 -19.33 -44.01 8.51
C ASP A 256 -18.74 -42.95 9.45
N VAL A 257 -17.84 -42.10 8.96
CA VAL A 257 -17.16 -41.02 9.72
C VAL A 257 -17.49 -39.61 9.24
N GLY A 258 -18.31 -39.48 8.19
CA GLY A 258 -18.56 -38.21 7.53
C GLY A 258 -19.51 -38.35 6.33
N ARG A 259 -19.45 -37.38 5.43
CA ARG A 259 -20.15 -37.41 4.13
C ARG A 259 -19.39 -36.59 3.09
N ALA A 260 -19.31 -37.10 1.87
CA ALA A 260 -18.90 -36.34 0.69
C ALA A 260 -20.14 -35.85 -0.06
N GLU A 261 -20.20 -34.55 -0.34
CA GLU A 261 -21.27 -33.94 -1.13
C GLU A 261 -20.71 -33.06 -2.23
N ASP A 262 -21.46 -32.98 -3.33
CA ASP A 262 -21.21 -32.00 -4.37
C ASP A 262 -21.66 -30.64 -3.82
N GLY A 263 -20.69 -29.85 -3.38
CA GLY A 263 -20.86 -28.62 -2.62
C GLY A 263 -20.57 -27.37 -3.46
N MET A 264 -20.39 -26.24 -2.78
CA MET A 264 -19.92 -24.98 -3.37
C MET A 264 -18.85 -24.40 -2.46
N ALA A 265 -18.04 -23.46 -2.94
CA ALA A 265 -17.18 -22.64 -2.11
C ALA A 265 -18.00 -21.92 -1.00
N GLU A 266 -17.31 -21.58 0.10
CA GLU A 266 -17.98 -20.91 1.21
C GLU A 266 -18.54 -19.57 0.75
N LYS A 267 -19.66 -19.19 1.36
CA LYS A 267 -20.27 -17.90 1.11
C LYS A 267 -19.36 -16.85 1.74
N ARG A 268 -18.40 -16.35 0.96
CA ARG A 268 -17.49 -15.24 1.34
C ARG A 268 -17.70 -14.00 0.49
N SER A 269 -18.27 -14.14 -0.70
CA SER A 269 -18.67 -13.02 -1.56
C SER A 269 -20.15 -13.11 -1.89
N VAL A 270 -20.81 -11.97 -1.91
CA VAL A 270 -22.24 -11.84 -2.25
C VAL A 270 -22.40 -10.66 -3.18
N THR A 271 -23.11 -10.84 -4.28
CA THR A 271 -23.50 -9.76 -5.19
C THR A 271 -25.01 -9.72 -5.38
N ARG A 272 -25.54 -8.51 -5.53
CA ARG A 272 -26.94 -8.26 -5.88
C ARG A 272 -27.04 -7.18 -6.93
N PHE A 273 -28.04 -7.30 -7.78
CA PHE A 273 -28.46 -6.25 -8.69
C PHE A 273 -29.90 -5.91 -8.38
N ASN A 274 -30.17 -4.67 -7.96
CA ASN A 274 -31.49 -4.21 -7.51
C ASN A 274 -32.17 -5.19 -6.54
N ARG A 275 -31.48 -5.59 -5.44
CA ARG A 275 -31.89 -6.61 -4.45
C ARG A 275 -31.97 -8.05 -4.91
N VAL A 276 -31.85 -8.33 -6.21
CA VAL A 276 -31.87 -9.70 -6.72
C VAL A 276 -30.46 -10.28 -6.63
N PRO A 277 -30.25 -11.46 -6.02
CA PRO A 277 -28.97 -12.15 -6.06
C PRO A 277 -28.48 -12.29 -7.51
N SER A 278 -27.24 -11.88 -7.75
CA SER A 278 -26.65 -11.88 -9.09
C SER A 278 -25.21 -12.40 -9.05
N ILE A 279 -24.67 -12.76 -10.21
CA ILE A 279 -23.22 -12.89 -10.41
C ILE A 279 -22.79 -11.71 -11.28
N GLY A 280 -21.84 -10.93 -10.78
CA GLY A 280 -21.30 -9.78 -11.51
C GLY A 280 -20.16 -10.19 -12.43
N LEU A 281 -20.23 -9.81 -13.70
CA LEU A 281 -19.18 -9.98 -14.70
C LEU A 281 -18.69 -8.59 -15.11
N GLY A 282 -17.57 -8.16 -14.53
CA GLY A 282 -16.89 -6.92 -14.86
C GLY A 282 -15.92 -7.14 -16.01
N ILE A 283 -16.18 -6.53 -17.15
CA ILE A 283 -15.35 -6.66 -18.34
C ILE A 283 -14.30 -5.55 -18.36
N GLN A 284 -13.04 -5.96 -18.28
CA GLN A 284 -11.87 -5.09 -18.39
C GLN A 284 -11.38 -5.10 -19.84
N LYS A 285 -11.14 -3.92 -20.41
CA LYS A 285 -10.58 -3.81 -21.77
C LYS A 285 -9.08 -4.09 -21.78
N GLN A 286 -8.54 -4.43 -22.94
CA GLN A 286 -7.09 -4.45 -23.16
C GLN A 286 -6.57 -3.01 -23.17
N SER A 287 -5.38 -2.81 -22.60
CA SER A 287 -4.74 -1.49 -22.56
C SER A 287 -4.55 -0.93 -23.98
N GLY A 288 -4.90 0.34 -24.18
CA GLY A 288 -4.76 1.02 -25.48
C GLY A 288 -5.81 0.63 -26.54
N THR A 289 -6.84 -0.14 -26.18
CA THR A 289 -8.00 -0.38 -27.06
C THR A 289 -9.09 0.67 -26.86
N ASN A 290 -9.86 0.94 -27.91
CA ASN A 290 -10.95 1.92 -27.91
C ASN A 290 -12.12 1.43 -27.04
N THR A 291 -12.46 2.20 -26.01
CA THR A 291 -13.53 1.82 -25.07
C THR A 291 -14.87 1.66 -25.77
N LEU A 292 -15.31 2.63 -26.59
CA LEU A 292 -16.62 2.58 -27.25
C LEU A 292 -16.74 1.36 -28.18
N GLU A 293 -15.71 1.10 -28.98
CA GLU A 293 -15.71 -0.03 -29.92
C GLU A 293 -15.81 -1.38 -29.19
N VAL A 294 -15.04 -1.55 -28.11
CA VAL A 294 -15.09 -2.77 -27.28
C VAL A 294 -16.46 -2.91 -26.62
N THR A 295 -17.01 -1.83 -26.06
CA THR A 295 -18.35 -1.86 -25.45
C THR A 295 -19.46 -2.19 -26.44
N ASP A 296 -19.40 -1.69 -27.68
CA ASP A 296 -20.38 -1.99 -28.71
C ASP A 296 -20.31 -3.46 -29.16
N ARG A 297 -19.10 -4.02 -29.30
CA ARG A 297 -18.91 -5.45 -29.57
C ARG A 297 -19.46 -6.32 -28.43
N ILE A 298 -19.20 -5.94 -27.18
CA ILE A 298 -19.74 -6.61 -25.99
C ILE A 298 -21.27 -6.58 -26.00
N LYS A 299 -21.89 -5.41 -26.22
CA LYS A 299 -23.36 -5.28 -26.26
C LYS A 299 -23.99 -6.16 -27.33
N LYS A 300 -23.41 -6.18 -28.53
CA LYS A 300 -23.83 -7.08 -29.63
C LYS A 300 -23.72 -8.55 -29.24
N GLU A 301 -22.63 -8.94 -28.58
CA GLU A 301 -22.45 -10.31 -28.15
C GLU A 301 -23.39 -10.70 -27.00
N ILE A 302 -23.68 -9.78 -26.07
CA ILE A 302 -24.72 -9.99 -25.04
C ILE A 302 -26.09 -10.23 -25.68
N GLU A 303 -26.45 -9.49 -26.73
CA GLU A 303 -27.70 -9.72 -27.47
C GLU A 303 -27.75 -11.11 -28.13
N ASN A 304 -26.62 -11.61 -28.61
CA ASN A 304 -26.52 -12.99 -29.12
C ASN A 304 -26.65 -14.01 -28.00
N ILE A 305 -25.92 -13.83 -26.90
CA ILE A 305 -25.94 -14.70 -25.72
C ILE A 305 -27.33 -14.75 -25.11
N ARG A 306 -28.06 -13.63 -25.07
CA ARG A 306 -29.46 -13.56 -24.60
C ARG A 306 -30.38 -14.53 -25.34
N LYS A 307 -30.12 -14.83 -26.62
CA LYS A 307 -30.92 -15.78 -27.43
C LYS A 307 -30.64 -17.23 -27.06
N SER A 308 -29.43 -17.55 -26.61
CA SER A 308 -29.01 -18.89 -26.18
C SER A 308 -29.07 -19.09 -24.66
N LEU A 309 -29.55 -18.09 -23.91
CA LEU A 309 -29.53 -18.10 -22.46
C LEU A 309 -30.53 -19.14 -21.93
N PRO A 310 -30.13 -20.01 -20.97
CA PRO A 310 -31.04 -20.98 -20.38
C PRO A 310 -32.27 -20.33 -19.73
N ALA A 311 -33.42 -21.02 -19.79
CA ALA A 311 -34.65 -20.53 -19.15
C ALA A 311 -34.44 -20.22 -17.66
N GLY A 312 -34.96 -19.08 -17.22
CA GLY A 312 -34.87 -18.59 -15.84
C GLY A 312 -33.63 -17.75 -15.53
N MET A 313 -32.71 -17.55 -16.47
CA MET A 313 -31.57 -16.63 -16.34
C MET A 313 -31.80 -15.34 -17.13
N LYS A 314 -31.26 -14.21 -16.64
CA LYS A 314 -31.32 -12.89 -17.28
C LYS A 314 -29.97 -12.20 -17.19
N LEU A 315 -29.58 -11.54 -18.27
CA LEU A 315 -28.37 -10.71 -18.33
C LEU A 315 -28.77 -9.25 -18.40
N GLU A 316 -28.41 -8.50 -17.35
CA GLU A 316 -28.65 -7.06 -17.24
C GLU A 316 -27.32 -6.31 -17.22
N ILE A 317 -27.25 -5.16 -17.87
CA ILE A 317 -26.07 -4.29 -17.79
C ILE A 317 -26.24 -3.44 -16.54
N SER A 318 -25.37 -3.63 -15.55
CA SER A 318 -25.45 -2.91 -14.28
C SER A 318 -24.66 -1.59 -14.30
N PHE A 319 -23.57 -1.55 -15.07
CA PHE A 319 -22.74 -0.37 -15.26
C PHE A 319 -22.18 -0.34 -16.68
N ASP A 320 -22.14 0.85 -17.28
CA ASP A 320 -21.60 1.05 -18.62
C ASP A 320 -20.97 2.45 -18.74
N GLN A 321 -19.65 2.48 -18.93
CA GLN A 321 -18.90 3.71 -19.09
C GLN A 321 -19.11 4.38 -20.47
N SER A 322 -19.51 3.61 -21.49
CA SER A 322 -19.64 4.10 -22.88
C SER A 322 -20.68 5.21 -23.02
N HIS A 323 -21.76 5.17 -22.22
CA HIS A 323 -22.80 6.20 -22.25
C HIS A 323 -22.27 7.58 -21.89
N PHE A 324 -21.42 7.66 -20.85
CA PHE A 324 -20.80 8.93 -20.44
C PHE A 324 -19.83 9.43 -21.51
N ILE A 325 -18.93 8.55 -22.00
CA ILE A 325 -17.95 8.91 -23.02
C ILE A 325 -18.62 9.40 -24.31
N LYS A 326 -19.63 8.66 -24.79
CA LYS A 326 -20.36 9.00 -26.01
C LYS A 326 -21.06 10.36 -25.87
N ARG A 327 -21.76 10.59 -24.75
CA ARG A 327 -22.42 11.86 -24.49
C ARG A 327 -21.42 13.01 -24.39
N SER A 328 -20.31 12.85 -23.66
CA SER A 328 -19.29 13.89 -23.54
C SER A 328 -18.70 14.28 -24.89
N ILE A 329 -18.49 13.32 -25.79
CA ILE A 329 -17.95 13.60 -27.12
C ILE A 329 -18.98 14.24 -28.04
N GLU A 330 -20.23 13.76 -28.03
CA GLU A 330 -21.33 14.37 -28.77
C GLU A 330 -21.54 15.84 -28.34
N GLU A 331 -21.49 16.12 -27.02
CA GLU A 331 -21.60 17.47 -26.47
C GLU A 331 -20.42 18.36 -26.90
N VAL A 332 -19.18 17.86 -26.88
CA VAL A 332 -18.05 18.69 -27.36
C VAL A 332 -18.12 18.91 -28.86
N GLN A 333 -18.51 17.90 -29.66
CA GLN A 333 -18.73 18.09 -31.10
C GLN A 333 -19.81 19.15 -31.36
N PHE A 334 -20.89 19.13 -30.59
CA PHE A 334 -21.92 20.15 -30.62
C PHE A 334 -21.32 21.53 -30.27
N HIS A 335 -20.57 21.66 -29.18
CA HIS A 335 -19.92 22.91 -28.80
C HIS A 335 -18.92 23.43 -29.84
N LEU A 336 -18.16 22.56 -30.51
CA LEU A 336 -17.26 22.94 -31.61
C LEU A 336 -18.04 23.53 -32.78
N LEU A 337 -19.15 22.89 -33.16
CA LEU A 337 -20.00 23.33 -34.26
C LEU A 337 -20.70 24.66 -33.93
N TYR A 338 -21.28 24.79 -32.75
CA TYR A 338 -21.92 26.04 -32.29
C TYR A 338 -20.90 27.15 -32.09
N GLY A 339 -19.73 26.86 -31.51
CA GLY A 339 -18.64 27.81 -31.36
C GLY A 339 -18.17 28.36 -32.71
N GLY A 340 -17.93 27.48 -33.69
CA GLY A 340 -17.59 27.89 -35.06
C GLY A 340 -18.72 28.67 -35.74
N PHE A 341 -19.97 28.27 -35.55
CA PHE A 341 -21.14 28.96 -36.08
C PHE A 341 -21.32 30.36 -35.48
N PHE A 342 -21.30 30.49 -34.15
CA PHE A 342 -21.42 31.78 -33.46
C PHE A 342 -20.26 32.71 -33.78
N ALA A 343 -19.05 32.18 -33.90
CA ALA A 343 -17.91 32.99 -34.27
C ALA A 343 -17.98 33.42 -35.74
N SER A 344 -18.49 32.59 -36.65
CA SER A 344 -18.82 33.02 -38.03
C SER A 344 -19.89 34.13 -38.03
N ILE A 345 -20.92 34.03 -37.19
CA ILE A 345 -21.91 35.10 -37.02
C ILE A 345 -21.26 36.38 -36.47
N ALA A 346 -20.35 36.27 -35.50
CA ALA A 346 -19.63 37.43 -34.97
C ALA A 346 -18.82 38.12 -36.08
N VAL A 347 -18.11 37.35 -36.91
CA VAL A 347 -17.42 37.87 -38.10
C VAL A 347 -18.38 38.59 -39.04
N LEU A 348 -19.55 38.02 -39.32
CA LEU A 348 -20.57 38.66 -40.16
C LEU A 348 -21.05 40.00 -39.60
N LEU A 349 -21.27 40.07 -38.29
CA LEU A 349 -21.75 41.27 -37.61
C LEU A 349 -20.72 42.40 -37.67
N PHE A 350 -19.43 42.08 -37.48
CA PHE A 350 -18.34 43.05 -37.52
C PHE A 350 -17.95 43.45 -38.95
N LEU A 351 -17.73 42.49 -39.85
CA LEU A 351 -17.20 42.75 -41.19
C LEU A 351 -18.30 43.01 -42.24
N ARG A 352 -19.58 42.76 -41.90
CA ARG A 352 -20.79 43.07 -42.72
C ARG A 352 -20.75 42.55 -44.16
N SER A 353 -19.90 41.55 -44.40
CA SER A 353 -19.67 40.96 -45.70
C SER A 353 -19.84 39.46 -45.59
N ILE A 354 -20.90 38.97 -46.25
CA ILE A 354 -21.20 37.54 -46.31
C ILE A 354 -20.02 36.77 -46.92
N ARG A 355 -19.31 37.37 -47.88
CA ARG A 355 -18.17 36.70 -48.54
C ARG A 355 -16.97 36.56 -47.61
N VAL A 356 -16.62 37.63 -46.90
CA VAL A 356 -15.56 37.62 -45.89
C VAL A 356 -15.89 36.59 -44.81
N THR A 357 -17.15 36.57 -44.37
CA THR A 357 -17.66 35.58 -43.41
C THR A 357 -17.49 34.16 -43.90
N ILE A 358 -17.83 33.86 -45.16
CA ILE A 358 -17.68 32.52 -45.75
C ILE A 358 -16.21 32.08 -45.74
N ILE A 359 -15.26 32.99 -46.00
CA ILE A 359 -13.83 32.66 -45.98
C ILE A 359 -13.41 32.26 -44.56
N SER A 360 -13.75 33.05 -43.54
CA SER A 360 -13.49 32.70 -42.14
C SER A 360 -14.21 31.41 -41.71
N ALA A 361 -15.47 31.23 -42.12
CA ALA A 361 -16.26 30.04 -41.80
C ALA A 361 -15.71 28.75 -42.44
N ILE A 362 -14.96 28.84 -43.54
CA ILE A 362 -14.27 27.69 -44.15
C ILE A 362 -12.90 27.46 -43.47
N ALA A 363 -12.21 28.53 -43.04
CA ALA A 363 -10.91 28.42 -42.37
C ALA A 363 -10.98 27.63 -41.05
N ILE A 364 -12.07 27.79 -40.28
CA ILE A 364 -12.23 27.12 -38.97
C ILE A 364 -12.31 25.58 -39.12
N PRO A 365 -13.27 25.01 -39.88
CA PRO A 365 -13.40 23.57 -39.97
C PRO A 365 -12.22 22.94 -40.70
N THR A 366 -11.64 23.62 -41.69
CA THR A 366 -10.45 23.10 -42.40
C THR A 366 -9.26 22.98 -41.46
N SER A 367 -9.06 23.94 -40.54
CA SER A 367 -7.99 23.88 -39.54
C SER A 367 -8.22 22.77 -38.51
N ILE A 368 -9.44 22.66 -37.97
CA ILE A 368 -9.79 21.63 -36.97
C ILE A 368 -9.67 20.22 -37.58
N ILE A 369 -10.26 20.00 -38.76
CA ILE A 369 -10.23 18.68 -39.42
C ILE A 369 -8.79 18.28 -39.76
N SER A 370 -7.99 19.22 -40.28
CA SER A 370 -6.57 18.95 -40.57
C SER A 370 -5.77 18.61 -39.32
N THR A 371 -6.16 19.12 -38.15
CA THR A 371 -5.53 18.79 -36.86
C THR A 371 -5.71 17.30 -36.50
N PHE A 372 -6.84 16.68 -36.88
CA PHE A 372 -7.06 15.24 -36.67
C PHE A 372 -6.01 14.38 -37.36
N ALA A 373 -5.48 14.80 -38.51
CA ALA A 373 -4.41 14.08 -39.18
C ALA A 373 -3.14 14.03 -38.31
N ILE A 374 -2.77 15.15 -37.70
CA ILE A 374 -1.59 15.24 -36.83
C ILE A 374 -1.84 14.45 -35.54
N MET A 375 -3.02 14.59 -34.92
CA MET A 375 -3.37 13.83 -33.72
C MET A 375 -3.24 12.30 -33.94
N ASN A 376 -3.70 11.81 -35.09
CA ASN A 376 -3.59 10.40 -35.44
C ASN A 376 -2.14 9.94 -35.64
N VAL A 377 -1.27 10.79 -36.22
CA VAL A 377 0.18 10.49 -36.34
C VAL A 377 0.85 10.37 -34.97
N PHE A 378 0.43 11.18 -34.00
CA PHE A 378 0.92 11.12 -32.61
C PHE A 378 0.21 10.06 -31.74
N GLY A 379 -0.74 9.31 -32.31
CA GLY A 379 -1.49 8.27 -31.59
C GLY A 379 -2.40 8.82 -30.49
N PHE A 380 -2.87 10.07 -30.60
CA PHE A 380 -3.79 10.65 -29.64
C PHE A 380 -5.20 10.13 -29.86
N THR A 381 -5.96 10.02 -28.77
CA THR A 381 -7.38 9.62 -28.78
C THR A 381 -8.29 10.83 -28.65
N PHE A 382 -9.54 10.71 -29.08
CA PHE A 382 -10.59 11.64 -28.67
C PHE A 382 -10.93 11.36 -27.20
N ASN A 383 -10.44 12.23 -26.33
CA ASN A 383 -10.63 12.20 -24.89
C ASN A 383 -10.92 13.60 -24.34
N ASN A 384 -11.29 13.70 -23.07
CA ASN A 384 -11.67 15.00 -22.49
C ASN A 384 -10.57 16.07 -22.65
N MET A 385 -9.29 15.71 -22.54
CA MET A 385 -8.16 16.65 -22.62
C MET A 385 -7.93 17.17 -24.04
N THR A 386 -7.90 16.29 -25.04
CA THR A 386 -7.76 16.68 -26.45
C THR A 386 -8.98 17.47 -26.94
N MET A 387 -10.19 17.08 -26.53
CA MET A 387 -11.43 17.75 -26.90
C MET A 387 -11.56 19.14 -26.26
N LEU A 388 -11.13 19.31 -25.00
CA LEU A 388 -10.99 20.64 -24.38
C LEU A 388 -9.98 21.51 -25.13
N GLY A 389 -8.84 20.94 -25.54
CA GLY A 389 -7.84 21.63 -26.33
C GLY A 389 -8.38 22.13 -27.68
N LEU A 390 -9.12 21.28 -28.41
CA LEU A 390 -9.77 21.67 -29.67
C LEU A 390 -10.85 22.74 -29.46
N SER A 391 -11.65 22.61 -28.40
CA SER A 391 -12.70 23.57 -28.06
C SER A 391 -12.14 24.96 -27.75
N LEU A 392 -11.10 25.03 -26.91
CA LEU A 392 -10.36 26.26 -26.64
C LEU A 392 -9.75 26.84 -27.92
N SER A 393 -9.23 25.97 -28.79
CA SER A 393 -8.58 26.39 -30.02
C SER A 393 -9.55 27.11 -30.95
N VAL A 394 -10.85 26.75 -31.02
CA VAL A 394 -11.82 27.41 -31.93
C VAL A 394 -11.76 28.93 -31.85
N GLY A 395 -11.69 29.51 -30.64
CA GLY A 395 -11.57 30.96 -30.47
C GLY A 395 -10.26 31.54 -31.02
N ILE A 396 -9.15 30.83 -30.82
CA ILE A 396 -7.81 31.23 -31.27
C ILE A 396 -7.67 31.09 -32.80
N LEU A 397 -8.17 29.99 -33.37
CA LEU A 397 -8.08 29.69 -34.82
C LEU A 397 -8.75 30.76 -35.69
N ILE A 398 -9.73 31.46 -35.12
CA ILE A 398 -10.53 32.45 -35.84
C ILE A 398 -9.78 33.77 -35.98
N ASP A 399 -8.98 34.13 -34.97
CA ASP A 399 -8.27 35.40 -34.93
C ASP A 399 -7.28 35.53 -36.09
N ASP A 400 -6.47 34.50 -36.35
CA ASP A 400 -5.48 34.49 -37.45
C ASP A 400 -6.15 34.76 -38.81
N ALA A 401 -7.28 34.10 -39.08
CA ALA A 401 -8.01 34.27 -40.33
C ALA A 401 -8.67 35.66 -40.42
N ILE A 402 -9.24 36.17 -39.33
CA ILE A 402 -9.86 37.50 -39.29
C ILE A 402 -8.84 38.59 -39.55
N ILE A 403 -7.69 38.58 -38.85
CA ILE A 403 -6.66 39.62 -38.97
C ILE A 403 -6.18 39.72 -40.43
N VAL A 404 -5.96 38.57 -41.07
CA VAL A 404 -5.55 38.53 -42.49
C VAL A 404 -6.65 39.07 -43.41
N ILE A 405 -7.90 38.62 -43.26
CA ILE A 405 -8.99 39.04 -44.17
C ILE A 405 -9.38 40.50 -43.96
N GLU A 406 -9.44 40.98 -42.72
CA GLU A 406 -9.72 42.38 -42.40
C GLU A 406 -8.67 43.29 -43.03
N ASN A 407 -7.39 42.95 -42.93
CA ASN A 407 -6.35 43.78 -43.52
C ASN A 407 -6.43 43.80 -45.06
N ILE A 408 -6.75 42.66 -45.69
CA ILE A 408 -6.98 42.58 -47.14
C ILE A 408 -8.17 43.45 -47.54
N GLN A 409 -9.29 43.31 -46.82
CA GLN A 409 -10.52 44.06 -47.08
C GLN A 409 -10.29 45.57 -46.92
N ARG A 410 -9.58 45.99 -45.88
CA ARG A 410 -9.20 47.38 -45.63
C ARG A 410 -8.39 47.99 -46.78
N HIS A 411 -7.52 47.22 -47.42
CA HIS A 411 -6.75 47.67 -48.59
C HIS A 411 -7.57 47.70 -49.88
N ILE A 412 -8.53 46.78 -50.04
CA ILE A 412 -9.51 46.82 -51.13
C ILE A 412 -10.40 48.07 -51.00
N GLU A 413 -10.82 48.42 -49.79
CA GLU A 413 -11.62 49.63 -49.51
C GLU A 413 -10.84 50.93 -49.77
N LYS A 414 -9.50 50.89 -49.64
CA LYS A 414 -8.60 51.99 -50.04
C LYS A 414 -8.35 52.06 -51.56
N GLY A 415 -8.96 51.18 -52.35
CA GLY A 415 -8.90 51.21 -53.82
C GLY A 415 -7.84 50.32 -54.46
N MET A 416 -7.15 49.44 -53.72
CA MET A 416 -6.24 48.46 -54.33
C MET A 416 -7.00 47.34 -55.04
N GLY A 417 -6.47 46.85 -56.16
CA GLY A 417 -7.00 45.68 -56.85
C GLY A 417 -6.93 44.42 -55.96
N ILE A 418 -7.93 43.54 -56.02
CA ILE A 418 -8.13 42.43 -55.06
C ILE A 418 -6.89 41.53 -54.90
N ARG A 419 -6.24 41.16 -56.01
CA ARG A 419 -5.06 40.28 -56.00
C ARG A 419 -3.82 40.97 -55.41
N GLU A 420 -3.67 42.25 -55.69
CA GLU A 420 -2.58 43.07 -55.17
C GLU A 420 -2.79 43.32 -53.68
N ALA A 421 -4.01 43.67 -53.27
CA ALA A 421 -4.41 43.80 -51.87
C ALA A 421 -4.18 42.50 -51.09
N ALA A 422 -4.55 41.33 -51.65
CA ALA A 422 -4.32 40.04 -51.00
C ALA A 422 -2.83 39.75 -50.76
N SER A 423 -1.95 40.09 -51.70
CA SER A 423 -0.49 39.89 -51.57
C SER A 423 0.14 40.92 -50.62
N PHE A 424 -0.15 42.21 -50.85
CA PHE A 424 0.41 43.31 -50.08
C PHE A 424 -0.05 43.27 -48.62
N ALA A 425 -1.37 43.20 -48.37
CA ALA A 425 -1.92 43.21 -47.03
C ALA A 425 -1.45 42.01 -46.21
N THR A 426 -1.34 40.81 -46.81
CA THR A 426 -0.80 39.64 -46.10
C THR A 426 0.69 39.85 -45.76
N SER A 427 1.47 40.47 -46.65
CA SER A 427 2.89 40.75 -46.40
C SER A 427 3.15 41.83 -45.34
N GLU A 428 2.23 42.78 -45.20
CA GLU A 428 2.32 43.86 -44.21
C GLU A 428 2.20 43.34 -42.78
N ILE A 429 1.25 42.44 -42.52
CA ILE A 429 0.96 41.92 -41.16
C ILE A 429 1.56 40.54 -40.90
N GLY A 430 2.14 39.88 -41.91
CA GLY A 430 2.56 38.49 -41.82
C GLY A 430 3.54 38.20 -40.67
N LEU A 431 4.51 39.07 -40.43
CA LEU A 431 5.44 38.91 -39.31
C LEU A 431 4.73 39.11 -37.96
N ALA A 432 3.78 40.04 -37.87
CA ALA A 432 3.01 40.28 -36.65
C ALA A 432 2.12 39.08 -36.31
N VAL A 433 1.36 38.56 -37.29
CA VAL A 433 0.51 37.37 -37.11
C VAL A 433 1.35 36.15 -36.73
N MET A 434 2.44 35.89 -37.44
CA MET A 434 3.34 34.78 -37.10
C MET A 434 3.92 34.91 -35.68
N ALA A 435 4.32 36.13 -35.28
CA ALA A 435 4.87 36.38 -33.95
C ALA A 435 3.81 36.19 -32.85
N THR A 436 2.57 36.66 -33.05
CA THR A 436 1.48 36.46 -32.09
C THR A 436 1.10 34.99 -31.97
N THR A 437 0.96 34.28 -33.08
CA THR A 437 0.65 32.85 -33.08
C THR A 437 1.78 32.04 -32.40
N LEU A 438 3.04 32.32 -32.72
CA LEU A 438 4.17 31.65 -32.07
C LEU A 438 4.28 31.99 -30.58
N ALA A 439 3.92 33.21 -30.17
CA ALA A 439 3.84 33.55 -28.75
C ALA A 439 2.78 32.69 -28.04
N ILE A 440 1.63 32.43 -28.67
CA ILE A 440 0.62 31.51 -28.13
C ILE A 440 1.17 30.07 -28.04
N VAL A 441 1.91 29.61 -29.06
CA VAL A 441 2.61 28.32 -29.01
C VAL A 441 3.59 28.28 -27.83
N VAL A 442 4.38 29.34 -27.61
CA VAL A 442 5.31 29.47 -26.47
C VAL A 442 4.59 29.49 -25.12
N ILE A 443 3.34 29.95 -25.05
CA ILE A 443 2.52 29.92 -23.83
C ILE A 443 2.03 28.49 -23.54
N PHE A 444 1.58 27.74 -24.54
CA PHE A 444 1.01 26.39 -24.33
C PHE A 444 2.05 25.27 -24.32
N LEU A 445 3.15 25.39 -25.07
CA LEU A 445 4.16 24.34 -25.17
C LEU A 445 4.79 23.96 -23.80
N PRO A 446 5.08 24.89 -22.87
CA PRO A 446 5.54 24.55 -21.52
C PRO A 446 4.59 23.66 -20.73
N VAL A 447 3.29 23.72 -21.01
CA VAL A 447 2.28 22.86 -20.35
C VAL A 447 2.53 21.37 -20.69
N ALA A 448 3.02 21.08 -21.89
CA ALA A 448 3.41 19.71 -22.28
C ALA A 448 4.63 19.19 -21.50
N PHE A 449 5.42 20.07 -20.89
CA PHE A 449 6.60 19.71 -20.10
C PHE A 449 6.35 19.75 -18.59
N MET A 450 5.10 19.90 -18.15
CA MET A 450 4.75 19.78 -16.73
C MET A 450 5.17 18.40 -16.22
N LYS A 451 5.80 18.37 -15.04
CA LYS A 451 6.17 17.12 -14.37
C LYS A 451 4.96 16.57 -13.58
N GLY A 452 5.09 15.33 -13.11
CA GLY A 452 4.06 14.68 -12.30
C GLY A 452 2.96 14.03 -13.11
N ILE A 453 2.04 13.39 -12.38
CA ILE A 453 0.81 12.81 -12.94
C ILE A 453 0.02 13.84 -13.75
N ILE A 454 -0.04 15.09 -13.26
CA ILE A 454 -0.74 16.19 -13.93
C ILE A 454 -0.20 16.41 -15.34
N GLY A 455 1.13 16.44 -15.50
CA GLY A 455 1.77 16.61 -16.80
C GLY A 455 1.38 15.55 -17.82
N MET A 456 1.26 14.28 -17.40
CA MET A 456 0.87 13.19 -18.29
C MET A 456 -0.54 13.38 -18.87
N PHE A 457 -1.48 13.91 -18.08
CA PHE A 457 -2.83 14.23 -18.57
C PHE A 457 -2.86 15.46 -19.47
N PHE A 458 -2.11 16.52 -19.12
CA PHE A 458 -2.11 17.79 -19.86
C PHE A 458 -1.22 17.79 -21.12
N PHE A 459 -0.33 16.80 -21.28
CA PHE A 459 0.51 16.64 -22.46
C PHE A 459 -0.29 16.63 -23.77
N GLN A 460 -1.32 15.79 -23.85
CA GLN A 460 -2.18 15.72 -25.04
C GLN A 460 -3.03 16.99 -25.23
N PHE A 461 -3.46 17.64 -24.15
CA PHE A 461 -4.17 18.92 -24.21
C PHE A 461 -3.29 20.00 -24.88
N ALA A 462 -2.08 20.21 -24.34
CA ALA A 462 -1.17 21.25 -24.78
C ALA A 462 -0.74 21.06 -26.25
N LEU A 463 -0.35 19.85 -26.62
CA LEU A 463 0.05 19.56 -27.99
C LEU A 463 -1.11 19.66 -28.98
N THR A 464 -2.32 19.26 -28.59
CA THR A 464 -3.50 19.42 -29.47
C THR A 464 -3.77 20.90 -29.78
N VAL A 465 -3.66 21.78 -28.78
CA VAL A 465 -3.77 23.24 -28.97
C VAL A 465 -2.66 23.75 -29.89
N VAL A 466 -1.39 23.35 -29.65
CA VAL A 466 -0.25 23.74 -30.49
C VAL A 466 -0.44 23.28 -31.94
N PHE A 467 -0.88 22.04 -32.17
CA PHE A 467 -1.15 21.52 -33.51
C PHE A 467 -2.26 22.31 -34.21
N ALA A 468 -3.37 22.58 -33.52
CA ALA A 468 -4.47 23.35 -34.07
C ALA A 468 -4.01 24.76 -34.49
N ILE A 469 -3.27 25.44 -33.62
CA ILE A 469 -2.76 26.80 -33.86
C ILE A 469 -1.78 26.83 -35.03
N LEU A 470 -0.83 25.89 -35.10
CA LEU A 470 0.13 25.83 -36.21
C LEU A 470 -0.56 25.54 -37.55
N VAL A 471 -1.58 24.68 -37.53
CA VAL A 471 -2.41 24.41 -38.71
C VAL A 471 -3.22 25.66 -39.10
N SER A 472 -3.80 26.40 -38.15
CA SER A 472 -4.49 27.67 -38.43
C SER A 472 -3.57 28.70 -39.06
N LEU A 473 -2.35 28.87 -38.55
CA LEU A 473 -1.37 29.76 -39.16
C LEU A 473 -1.03 29.36 -40.59
N PHE A 474 -0.90 28.05 -40.84
CA PHE A 474 -0.68 27.55 -42.18
C PHE A 474 -1.88 27.84 -43.09
N VAL A 475 -3.11 27.62 -42.63
CA VAL A 475 -4.36 27.92 -43.36
C VAL A 475 -4.52 29.42 -43.61
N SER A 476 -4.21 30.27 -42.63
CA SER A 476 -4.35 31.73 -42.68
C SER A 476 -3.37 32.39 -43.65
N PHE A 477 -2.22 31.78 -43.93
CA PHE A 477 -1.27 32.27 -44.95
C PHE A 477 -1.38 31.56 -46.31
N THR A 478 -2.25 30.57 -46.46
CA THR A 478 -2.43 29.82 -47.71
C THR A 478 -3.84 29.97 -48.25
N LEU A 479 -4.81 29.31 -47.62
CA LEU A 479 -6.21 29.27 -48.03
C LEU A 479 -6.84 30.66 -47.99
N THR A 480 -6.58 31.41 -46.92
CA THR A 480 -7.26 32.68 -46.65
C THR A 480 -6.93 33.77 -47.69
N PRO A 481 -5.65 34.11 -47.97
CA PRO A 481 -5.28 35.06 -49.02
C PRO A 481 -5.72 34.57 -50.41
N MET A 482 -5.63 33.27 -50.67
CA MET A 482 -6.05 32.69 -51.95
C MET A 482 -7.55 32.86 -52.18
N LEU A 483 -8.39 32.49 -51.20
CA LEU A 483 -9.84 32.68 -51.27
C LEU A 483 -10.19 34.17 -51.36
N SER A 484 -9.53 35.04 -50.59
CA SER A 484 -9.72 36.48 -50.68
C SER A 484 -9.42 37.02 -52.07
N SER A 485 -8.34 36.53 -52.71
CA SER A 485 -7.94 36.96 -54.06
C SER A 485 -8.93 36.59 -55.18
N LYS A 486 -9.83 35.62 -54.91
CA LYS A 486 -10.77 35.05 -55.89
C LYS A 486 -12.24 35.34 -55.58
N PHE A 487 -12.59 35.42 -54.30
CA PHE A 487 -13.96 35.45 -53.82
C PHE A 487 -14.42 36.86 -53.43
N LEU A 488 -13.50 37.76 -53.06
CA LEU A 488 -13.82 39.18 -52.84
C LEU A 488 -14.08 39.90 -54.17
N LYS A 489 -14.91 40.94 -54.15
CA LYS A 489 -15.14 41.82 -55.31
C LYS A 489 -14.63 43.22 -54.98
N GLU A 490 -14.17 43.92 -56.00
CA GLU A 490 -13.88 45.34 -55.93
C GLU A 490 -15.16 46.10 -55.58
N HIS A 491 -15.00 47.15 -54.78
CA HIS A 491 -16.10 48.01 -54.39
C HIS A 491 -16.52 48.85 -55.59
N THR A 492 -17.29 48.26 -56.51
CA THR A 492 -18.02 49.04 -57.52
C THR A 492 -19.18 49.70 -56.80
N SER A 493 -19.16 51.03 -56.76
CA SER A 493 -20.24 51.86 -56.25
C SER A 493 -21.51 51.65 -57.09
N SER A 494 -22.22 50.54 -56.91
CA SER A 494 -23.55 50.33 -57.51
C SER A 494 -24.59 50.17 -56.40
N HIS A 495 -25.20 51.30 -56.07
CA HIS A 495 -26.49 51.40 -55.40
C HIS A 495 -27.55 50.62 -56.20
N THR A 496 -27.80 49.35 -55.90
CA THR A 496 -29.07 48.69 -56.28
C THR A 496 -29.19 47.32 -55.61
N SER A 497 -29.72 47.30 -54.38
CA SER A 497 -30.47 46.15 -53.86
C SER A 497 -31.33 46.60 -52.68
N THR A 498 -32.64 46.70 -52.90
CA THR A 498 -33.67 46.99 -51.91
C THR A 498 -33.96 45.76 -51.06
N SER A 499 -33.57 45.76 -49.78
CA SER A 499 -34.06 44.80 -48.78
C SER A 499 -33.69 45.24 -47.35
N VAL A 500 -34.45 44.76 -46.37
CA VAL A 500 -34.38 44.97 -44.90
C VAL A 500 -32.94 44.95 -44.34
N PHE A 501 -32.04 44.18 -44.96
CA PHE A 501 -30.62 44.11 -44.62
C PHE A 501 -29.88 45.46 -44.67
N LYS A 502 -30.26 46.38 -45.56
CA LYS A 502 -29.61 47.70 -45.63
C LYS A 502 -29.95 48.57 -44.42
N HIS A 503 -31.21 48.57 -43.99
CA HIS A 503 -31.63 49.34 -42.80
C HIS A 503 -30.91 48.86 -41.53
N LEU A 504 -30.70 47.54 -41.39
CA LEU A 504 -29.93 46.98 -40.28
C LEU A 504 -28.44 47.35 -40.37
N SER A 505 -27.83 47.26 -41.56
CA SER A 505 -26.44 47.65 -41.80
C SER A 505 -26.19 49.13 -41.50
N ASP A 506 -27.05 50.02 -42.00
CA ASP A 506 -26.93 51.48 -41.82
C ASP A 506 -27.15 51.87 -40.34
N TRP A 507 -28.05 51.17 -39.63
CA TRP A 507 -28.23 51.35 -38.19
C TRP A 507 -27.00 50.89 -37.40
N LEU A 508 -26.46 49.71 -37.71
CA LEU A 508 -25.23 49.20 -37.12
C LEU A 508 -24.04 50.13 -37.40
N GLU A 509 -23.96 50.75 -38.59
CA GLU A 509 -22.92 51.73 -38.93
C GLU A 509 -22.98 52.97 -38.05
N LYS A 510 -24.18 53.50 -37.85
CA LYS A 510 -24.39 54.64 -36.95
C LYS A 510 -24.01 54.30 -35.51
N GLN A 511 -24.34 53.10 -35.03
CA GLN A 511 -23.93 52.69 -33.68
C GLN A 511 -22.43 52.46 -33.57
N TYR A 512 -21.82 51.83 -34.58
CA TYR A 512 -20.38 51.62 -34.63
C TYR A 512 -19.62 52.96 -34.58
N LYS A 513 -20.00 53.94 -35.41
CA LYS A 513 -19.39 55.29 -35.38
C LYS A 513 -19.54 55.98 -34.02
N LYS A 514 -20.69 55.83 -33.34
CA LYS A 514 -20.87 56.36 -31.98
C LYS A 514 -19.94 55.69 -30.97
N VAL A 515 -19.76 54.38 -31.07
CA VAL A 515 -18.81 53.63 -30.22
C VAL A 515 -17.38 54.08 -30.53
N GLU A 516 -17.02 54.21 -31.81
CA GLU A 516 -15.70 54.68 -32.25
C GLU A 516 -15.39 56.09 -31.74
N GLU A 517 -16.31 57.04 -31.90
CA GLU A 517 -16.16 58.41 -31.38
C GLU A 517 -16.04 58.43 -29.85
N SER A 518 -16.82 57.59 -29.16
CA SER A 518 -16.76 57.48 -27.70
C SER A 518 -15.42 56.88 -27.24
N TYR A 519 -14.98 55.81 -27.90
CA TYR A 519 -13.67 55.20 -27.67
C TYR A 519 -12.53 56.18 -27.92
N ARG A 520 -12.58 56.96 -29.01
CA ARG A 520 -11.58 57.98 -29.34
C ARG A 520 -11.50 59.08 -28.28
N ARG A 521 -12.64 59.53 -27.74
CA ARG A 521 -12.66 60.49 -26.63
C ARG A 521 -12.03 59.89 -25.37
N LEU A 522 -12.41 58.67 -25.00
CA LEU A 522 -11.84 57.98 -23.84
C LEU A 522 -10.33 57.75 -24.00
N LEU A 523 -9.88 57.39 -25.19
CA LEU A 523 -8.46 57.21 -25.49
C LEU A 523 -7.68 58.52 -25.38
N SER A 524 -8.23 59.63 -25.86
CA SER A 524 -7.60 60.96 -25.69
C SER A 524 -7.44 61.29 -24.21
N ILE A 525 -8.49 61.09 -23.42
CA ILE A 525 -8.46 61.31 -21.96
C ILE A 525 -7.42 60.40 -21.30
N ALA A 526 -7.34 59.13 -21.70
CA ALA A 526 -6.38 58.16 -21.17
C ALA A 526 -4.93 58.53 -21.49
N ILE A 527 -4.65 59.03 -22.69
CA ILE A 527 -3.31 59.47 -23.11
C ILE A 527 -2.92 60.76 -22.36
N GLU A 528 -3.83 61.70 -22.20
CA GLU A 528 -3.61 62.93 -21.41
C GLU A 528 -3.35 62.61 -19.93
N HIS A 529 -4.02 61.60 -19.39
CA HIS A 529 -3.91 61.18 -17.99
C HIS A 529 -3.12 59.87 -17.81
N ARG A 530 -2.03 59.70 -18.58
CA ARG A 530 -1.20 58.46 -18.59
C ARG A 530 -0.79 57.94 -17.21
N ALA A 531 -0.49 58.85 -16.26
CA ALA A 531 -0.10 58.46 -14.91
C ALA A 531 -1.26 57.80 -14.14
N ILE A 532 -2.47 58.32 -14.29
CA ILE A 532 -3.69 57.76 -13.68
C ILE A 532 -3.98 56.39 -14.28
N VAL A 533 -3.80 56.23 -15.61
CA VAL A 533 -4.00 54.94 -16.30
C VAL A 533 -3.00 53.89 -15.83
N ILE A 534 -1.72 54.27 -15.66
CA ILE A 534 -0.70 53.34 -15.16
C ILE A 534 -1.00 52.96 -13.70
N VAL A 535 -1.33 53.94 -12.84
CA VAL A 535 -1.66 53.68 -11.43
C VAL A 535 -2.91 52.81 -11.33
N SER A 536 -3.96 53.08 -12.10
CA SER A 536 -5.17 52.26 -12.09
C SER A 536 -4.92 50.85 -12.61
N ALA A 537 -4.09 50.69 -13.65
CA ALA A 537 -3.68 49.36 -14.14
C ALA A 537 -2.91 48.58 -13.07
N VAL A 538 -1.98 49.23 -12.36
CA VAL A 538 -1.25 48.61 -11.24
C VAL A 538 -2.19 48.25 -10.09
N ILE A 539 -3.16 49.12 -9.75
CA ILE A 539 -4.16 48.82 -8.73
C ILE A 539 -5.03 47.62 -9.14
N ILE A 540 -5.50 47.58 -10.40
CA ILE A 540 -6.27 46.45 -10.94
C ILE A 540 -5.43 45.17 -10.90
N PHE A 541 -4.14 45.23 -11.25
CA PHE A 541 -3.23 44.10 -11.16
C PHE A 541 -3.07 43.60 -9.72
N ILE A 542 -2.80 44.49 -8.76
CA ILE A 542 -2.71 44.14 -7.34
C ILE A 542 -4.02 43.56 -6.82
N LEU A 543 -5.16 44.14 -7.20
CA LEU A 543 -6.48 43.65 -6.82
C LEU A 543 -6.75 42.27 -7.43
N SER A 544 -6.34 42.03 -8.69
CA SER A 544 -6.45 40.72 -9.34
C SER A 544 -5.60 39.66 -8.64
N LEU A 545 -4.38 40.01 -8.22
CA LEU A 545 -3.55 39.13 -7.39
C LEU A 545 -4.19 38.89 -6.03
N TYR A 546 -4.81 39.90 -5.42
CA TYR A 546 -5.52 39.75 -4.15
C TYR A 546 -6.73 38.80 -4.27
N ILE A 547 -7.43 38.81 -5.41
CA ILE A 547 -8.55 37.89 -5.68
C ILE A 547 -8.09 36.42 -5.64
N THR A 548 -6.84 36.11 -6.02
CA THR A 548 -6.32 34.74 -5.98
C THR A 548 -6.32 34.12 -4.57
N LYS A 549 -6.34 34.94 -3.50
CA LYS A 549 -6.47 34.46 -2.12
C LYS A 549 -7.85 33.83 -1.83
N PHE A 550 -8.87 34.18 -2.60
CA PHE A 550 -10.23 33.65 -2.46
C PHE A 550 -10.51 32.46 -3.39
N LEU A 551 -9.59 32.14 -4.30
CA LEU A 551 -9.77 31.03 -5.24
C LEU A 551 -9.29 29.73 -4.61
N GLY A 552 -10.21 28.75 -4.49
CA GLY A 552 -9.87 27.39 -4.09
C GLY A 552 -8.95 26.72 -5.10
N LYS A 553 -8.17 25.73 -4.65
CA LYS A 553 -7.33 24.88 -5.51
C LYS A 553 -7.86 23.46 -5.45
N GLU A 554 -8.16 22.89 -6.61
CA GLU A 554 -8.58 21.50 -6.78
C GLU A 554 -7.87 20.90 -7.99
N PHE A 555 -7.62 19.59 -7.98
CA PHE A 555 -7.00 18.90 -9.12
C PHE A 555 -7.99 18.71 -10.27
N LEU A 556 -9.19 18.22 -9.94
CA LEU A 556 -10.31 18.05 -10.86
C LEU A 556 -11.60 18.42 -10.12
N PRO A 557 -12.53 19.15 -10.77
CA PRO A 557 -13.81 19.44 -10.17
C PRO A 557 -14.61 18.15 -10.00
N SER A 558 -15.40 18.06 -8.93
CA SER A 558 -16.38 16.97 -8.80
C SER A 558 -17.45 17.15 -9.87
N GLU A 559 -17.49 16.26 -10.85
CA GLU A 559 -18.47 16.29 -11.92
C GLU A 559 -19.65 15.36 -11.62
N ASP A 560 -20.83 15.80 -12.05
CA ASP A 560 -22.02 14.96 -11.96
C ASP A 560 -22.07 13.95 -13.13
N GLN A 561 -21.49 12.77 -12.89
CA GLN A 561 -21.48 11.67 -13.85
C GLN A 561 -22.78 10.84 -13.81
N SER A 562 -23.81 11.29 -13.07
CA SER A 562 -25.01 10.53 -12.76
C SER A 562 -24.71 9.13 -12.21
N ARG A 563 -23.62 9.01 -11.45
CA ARG A 563 -23.16 7.77 -10.81
C ARG A 563 -22.14 8.07 -9.74
N PHE A 564 -22.17 7.27 -8.68
CA PHE A 564 -21.18 7.33 -7.59
C PHE A 564 -21.10 5.96 -6.91
N VAL A 565 -20.13 5.81 -6.01
CA VAL A 565 -19.91 4.58 -5.26
C VAL A 565 -20.21 4.83 -3.81
N ALA A 566 -21.02 3.98 -3.19
CA ALA A 566 -21.14 3.93 -1.74
C ALA A 566 -20.30 2.77 -1.20
N ARG A 567 -19.36 3.06 -0.29
CA ARG A 567 -18.55 2.05 0.38
C ARG A 567 -19.09 1.85 1.78
N LEU A 568 -19.33 0.59 2.13
CA LEU A 568 -19.90 0.18 3.39
C LEU A 568 -18.90 -0.67 4.14
N GLU A 569 -18.66 -0.36 5.40
CA GLU A 569 -17.79 -1.10 6.29
C GLU A 569 -18.56 -1.43 7.57
N ALA A 570 -18.63 -2.71 7.89
CA ALA A 570 -19.24 -3.24 9.10
C ALA A 570 -18.15 -3.69 10.09
N PRO A 571 -18.48 -3.89 11.37
CA PRO A 571 -17.54 -4.46 12.34
C PRO A 571 -17.06 -5.84 11.90
N LYS A 572 -15.75 -6.09 12.04
CA LYS A 572 -15.09 -7.30 11.47
C LYS A 572 -15.41 -8.60 12.20
N ASP A 573 -15.79 -8.50 13.45
CA ASP A 573 -16.13 -9.59 14.36
C ASP A 573 -17.52 -10.19 14.08
N TYR A 574 -18.33 -9.53 13.24
CA TYR A 574 -19.67 -10.00 12.91
C TYR A 574 -19.63 -11.11 11.85
N SER A 575 -20.60 -12.03 11.94
CA SER A 575 -20.77 -13.07 10.92
C SER A 575 -21.24 -12.48 9.59
N ILE A 576 -20.98 -13.19 8.48
CA ILE A 576 -21.42 -12.75 7.15
C ILE A 576 -22.92 -12.45 7.09
N ASP A 577 -23.75 -13.25 7.76
CA ASP A 577 -25.19 -13.09 7.71
C ASP A 577 -25.68 -11.88 8.51
N GLN A 578 -25.01 -11.53 9.62
CA GLN A 578 -25.28 -10.30 10.37
C GLN A 578 -24.88 -9.06 9.55
N ILE A 579 -23.68 -9.10 8.96
CA ILE A 579 -23.18 -8.04 8.08
C ILE A 579 -24.10 -7.87 6.87
N GLU A 580 -24.54 -8.97 6.26
CA GLU A 580 -25.51 -8.96 5.16
C GLU A 580 -26.81 -8.27 5.56
N GLY A 581 -27.30 -8.49 6.78
CA GLY A 581 -28.48 -7.81 7.32
C GLY A 581 -28.29 -6.30 7.42
N MET A 582 -27.11 -5.82 7.84
CA MET A 582 -26.78 -4.40 7.90
C MET A 582 -26.70 -3.79 6.49
N PHE A 583 -26.02 -4.46 5.56
CA PHE A 583 -25.87 -3.99 4.19
C PHE A 583 -27.18 -4.02 3.40
N LYS A 584 -28.09 -4.96 3.68
CA LYS A 584 -29.45 -4.95 3.13
C LYS A 584 -30.25 -3.71 3.54
N LYS A 585 -30.14 -3.27 4.80
CA LYS A 585 -30.78 -2.02 5.26
C LYS A 585 -30.21 -0.80 4.53
N ALA A 586 -28.89 -0.78 4.30
CA ALA A 586 -28.27 0.27 3.50
C ALA A 586 -28.76 0.23 2.04
N GLU A 587 -28.93 -0.94 1.45
CA GLU A 587 -29.49 -1.12 0.09
C GLU A 587 -30.93 -0.59 0.01
N GLU A 588 -31.74 -0.81 1.04
CA GLU A 588 -33.12 -0.30 1.13
C GLU A 588 -33.18 1.22 1.20
N ILE A 589 -32.29 1.83 1.99
CA ILE A 589 -32.13 3.29 2.06
C ILE A 589 -31.81 3.87 0.68
N VAL A 590 -30.89 3.23 -0.04
CA VAL A 590 -30.48 3.68 -1.37
C VAL A 590 -31.68 3.54 -2.34
N LEU A 591 -32.36 2.39 -2.38
CA LEU A 591 -33.49 2.19 -3.30
C LEU A 591 -34.71 3.07 -3.00
N ALA A 592 -34.88 3.53 -1.76
CA ALA A 592 -35.94 4.45 -1.40
C ALA A 592 -35.74 5.85 -2.02
N THR A 593 -34.55 6.16 -2.53
CA THR A 593 -34.22 7.45 -3.13
C THR A 593 -34.72 7.50 -4.60
N PRO A 594 -35.65 8.40 -4.96
CA PRO A 594 -36.34 8.38 -6.25
C PRO A 594 -35.43 8.71 -7.45
N GLU A 595 -34.28 9.36 -7.23
CA GLU A 595 -33.30 9.68 -8.27
C GLU A 595 -32.44 8.48 -8.68
N ILE A 596 -32.50 7.35 -7.97
CA ILE A 596 -31.68 6.17 -8.23
C ILE A 596 -32.37 5.24 -9.24
N MET A 597 -31.64 4.81 -10.27
CA MET A 597 -32.13 3.88 -11.29
C MET A 597 -31.62 2.46 -11.09
N THR A 598 -30.33 2.32 -10.78
CA THR A 598 -29.67 1.02 -10.70
C THR A 598 -28.73 0.97 -9.50
N ILE A 599 -28.67 -0.20 -8.87
CA ILE A 599 -27.71 -0.49 -7.81
C ILE A 599 -27.09 -1.85 -8.08
N PHE A 600 -25.76 -1.86 -8.18
CA PHE A 600 -24.99 -3.08 -8.17
C PHE A 600 -24.20 -3.16 -6.87
N TYR A 601 -24.62 -4.09 -6.02
CA TYR A 601 -24.01 -4.35 -4.72
C TYR A 601 -23.05 -5.53 -4.83
N GLY A 602 -21.84 -5.37 -4.28
CA GLY A 602 -20.87 -6.44 -4.09
C GLY A 602 -20.26 -6.40 -2.70
N GLN A 603 -20.12 -7.56 -2.08
CA GLN A 603 -19.54 -7.77 -0.75
C GLN A 603 -18.46 -8.84 -0.82
N GLY A 604 -17.44 -8.71 0.04
CA GLY A 604 -16.45 -9.76 0.21
C GLY A 604 -15.47 -9.86 -0.95
N THR A 605 -15.29 -8.77 -1.70
CA THR A 605 -14.21 -8.63 -2.68
C THR A 605 -12.88 -8.95 -1.98
N PHE A 606 -12.06 -9.80 -2.58
CA PHE A 606 -10.79 -10.26 -1.98
C PHE A 606 -10.92 -10.94 -0.61
N GLY A 607 -12.11 -11.47 -0.26
CA GLY A 607 -12.32 -12.19 1.00
C GLY A 607 -12.63 -11.30 2.21
N GLU A 608 -12.67 -9.98 2.04
CA GLU A 608 -13.02 -9.00 3.08
C GLU A 608 -14.55 -8.90 3.26
N VAL A 609 -15.13 -9.89 3.93
CA VAL A 609 -16.60 -10.02 4.12
C VAL A 609 -17.24 -8.79 4.79
N HIS A 610 -16.49 -8.08 5.62
CA HIS A 610 -16.91 -6.90 6.36
C HIS A 610 -16.98 -5.62 5.50
N LYS A 611 -16.50 -5.67 4.25
CA LYS A 611 -16.57 -4.56 3.30
C LYS A 611 -17.58 -4.86 2.18
N GLY A 612 -18.39 -3.86 1.89
CA GLY A 612 -19.38 -3.83 0.82
C GLY A 612 -19.17 -2.61 -0.06
N THR A 613 -19.47 -2.74 -1.35
CA THR A 613 -19.42 -1.65 -2.33
C THR A 613 -20.72 -1.66 -3.12
N MET A 614 -21.37 -0.50 -3.21
CA MET A 614 -22.54 -0.28 -4.03
C MET A 614 -22.19 0.69 -5.15
N PHE A 615 -22.22 0.22 -6.39
CA PHE A 615 -22.18 1.07 -7.56
C PHE A 615 -23.60 1.55 -7.85
N ILE A 616 -23.80 2.86 -7.78
CA ILE A 616 -25.12 3.48 -7.85
C ILE A 616 -25.22 4.29 -9.13
N GLY A 617 -26.22 3.98 -9.96
CA GLY A 617 -26.59 4.73 -11.14
C GLY A 617 -27.76 5.66 -10.85
N LEU A 618 -27.61 6.94 -11.18
CA LEU A 618 -28.64 7.96 -11.05
C LEU A 618 -29.40 8.14 -12.37
N LYS A 619 -30.61 8.68 -12.27
CA LYS A 619 -31.31 9.25 -13.41
C LYS A 619 -30.46 10.36 -14.05
N PRO A 620 -30.55 10.55 -15.38
CA PRO A 620 -29.87 11.64 -16.06
C PRO A 620 -30.13 12.98 -15.37
N LYS A 621 -29.12 13.87 -15.34
CA LYS A 621 -29.24 15.18 -14.67
C LYS A 621 -30.45 16.00 -15.11
N SER A 622 -30.93 15.85 -16.35
CA SER A 622 -32.12 16.52 -16.88
C SER A 622 -33.43 16.09 -16.23
N GLU A 623 -33.49 14.91 -15.62
CA GLU A 623 -34.69 14.33 -15.01
C GLU A 623 -34.74 14.53 -13.48
N ARG A 624 -33.74 15.19 -12.90
CA ARG A 624 -33.64 15.41 -11.44
C ARG A 624 -33.25 16.84 -11.10
N THR A 625 -33.80 17.33 -9.99
CA THR A 625 -33.49 18.68 -9.48
C THR A 625 -32.19 18.67 -8.68
N ARG A 626 -32.03 17.70 -7.77
CA ARG A 626 -30.86 17.58 -6.88
C ARG A 626 -29.57 17.25 -7.64
N SER A 627 -28.45 17.79 -7.19
CA SER A 627 -27.11 17.42 -7.67
C SER A 627 -26.67 16.06 -7.14
N GLN A 628 -25.72 15.40 -7.83
CA GLN A 628 -25.11 14.16 -7.34
C GLN A 628 -24.52 14.34 -5.93
N GLN A 629 -23.85 15.47 -5.69
CA GLN A 629 -23.22 15.82 -4.42
C GLN A 629 -24.24 15.98 -3.29
N GLU A 630 -25.40 16.59 -3.56
CA GLU A 630 -26.51 16.69 -2.59
C GLU A 630 -27.10 15.32 -2.24
N ILE A 631 -27.20 14.41 -3.23
CA ILE A 631 -27.69 13.04 -3.01
C ILE A 631 -26.67 12.27 -2.17
N MET A 632 -25.37 12.38 -2.48
CA MET A 632 -24.30 11.75 -1.69
C MET A 632 -24.27 12.28 -0.25
N ALA A 633 -24.41 13.60 -0.04
CA ALA A 633 -24.43 14.20 1.29
C ALA A 633 -25.62 13.73 2.14
N ASP A 634 -26.79 13.56 1.53
CA ASP A 634 -27.98 13.00 2.17
C ASP A 634 -27.82 11.50 2.47
N MET A 635 -27.29 10.73 1.52
CA MET A 635 -26.98 9.31 1.73
C MET A 635 -26.05 9.07 2.92
N ARG A 636 -24.99 9.88 3.05
CA ARG A 636 -24.07 9.84 4.20
C ARG A 636 -24.79 10.10 5.53
N LYS A 637 -25.86 10.90 5.55
CA LYS A 637 -26.67 11.12 6.77
C LYS A 637 -27.53 9.91 7.07
N GLN A 638 -28.11 9.27 6.05
CA GLN A 638 -28.96 8.10 6.20
C GLN A 638 -28.16 6.86 6.62
N PHE A 639 -26.96 6.63 6.06
CA PHE A 639 -26.07 5.53 6.49
C PHE A 639 -25.65 5.63 7.96
N ARG A 640 -25.43 6.85 8.48
CA ARG A 640 -25.12 7.08 9.90
C ARG A 640 -26.24 6.66 10.86
N GLN A 641 -27.46 6.43 10.37
CA GLN A 641 -28.57 5.93 11.18
C GLN A 641 -28.49 4.41 11.42
N ILE A 642 -27.69 3.67 10.66
CA ILE A 642 -27.49 2.23 10.85
C ILE A 642 -26.40 2.03 11.90
N PRO A 643 -26.72 1.52 13.11
CA PRO A 643 -25.74 1.36 14.18
C PRO A 643 -24.58 0.44 13.76
N GLY A 644 -23.34 0.87 14.00
CA GLY A 644 -22.13 0.10 13.70
C GLY A 644 -21.71 0.10 12.23
N LEU A 645 -22.52 0.66 11.31
CA LEU A 645 -22.17 0.76 9.89
C LEU A 645 -21.42 2.07 9.63
N LYS A 646 -20.23 1.99 9.05
CA LYS A 646 -19.59 3.15 8.39
C LYS A 646 -19.96 3.13 6.92
N GLY A 647 -20.72 4.12 6.47
CA GLY A 647 -21.08 4.28 5.06
C GLY A 647 -20.53 5.59 4.52
N THR A 648 -19.75 5.51 3.45
CA THR A 648 -19.25 6.67 2.70
C THR A 648 -19.87 6.69 1.31
N ALA A 649 -19.97 7.87 0.72
CA ALA A 649 -20.43 8.04 -0.66
C ALA A 649 -19.39 8.88 -1.41
N GLU A 650 -18.84 8.36 -2.49
CA GLU A 650 -17.66 8.90 -3.16
C GLU A 650 -17.85 8.89 -4.68
N ASP A 651 -17.24 9.84 -5.36
CA ASP A 651 -17.17 9.78 -6.83
C ASP A 651 -16.33 8.56 -7.27
N VAL A 652 -16.56 8.10 -8.50
CA VAL A 652 -15.81 6.97 -9.05
C VAL A 652 -14.35 7.39 -9.26
N SER A 653 -13.40 6.65 -8.66
CA SER A 653 -11.96 6.93 -8.77
C SER A 653 -11.50 6.91 -10.24
N LEU A 654 -10.63 7.86 -10.58
CA LEU A 654 -10.03 8.06 -11.90
C LEU A 654 -8.87 7.08 -12.17
N VAL A 655 -8.13 6.71 -11.11
CA VAL A 655 -6.97 5.83 -11.17
C VAL A 655 -7.43 4.41 -10.83
N GLY A 656 -7.10 3.45 -11.71
CA GLY A 656 -7.35 2.03 -11.51
C GLY A 656 -6.44 1.41 -10.45
N GLY A 657 -6.63 0.11 -10.16
CA GLY A 657 -5.76 -0.63 -9.23
C GLY A 657 -6.36 -0.91 -7.85
N GLY A 658 -7.63 -0.55 -7.60
CA GLY A 658 -8.37 -1.00 -6.42
C GLY A 658 -8.09 -0.24 -5.11
N GLN A 659 -7.18 0.73 -5.10
CA GLN A 659 -6.99 1.62 -3.95
C GLN A 659 -8.02 2.77 -3.92
N ARG A 660 -8.50 3.06 -2.72
CA ARG A 660 -9.34 4.23 -2.43
C ARG A 660 -8.44 5.47 -2.42
N MET A 661 -8.50 6.27 -3.48
CA MET A 661 -7.80 7.56 -3.55
C MET A 661 -8.66 8.63 -2.89
N VAL A 662 -8.21 9.14 -1.74
CA VAL A 662 -8.81 10.30 -1.07
C VAL A 662 -7.98 11.56 -1.37
N PRO A 663 -8.59 12.75 -1.43
CA PRO A 663 -7.86 13.99 -1.76
C PRO A 663 -6.76 14.34 -0.75
N ILE A 664 -6.89 13.90 0.50
CA ILE A 664 -5.95 14.19 1.59
C ILE A 664 -5.68 12.89 2.34
N GLN A 665 -4.39 12.51 2.41
CA GLN A 665 -3.92 11.34 3.16
C GLN A 665 -2.83 11.78 4.15
N TYR A 666 -2.93 11.31 5.39
CA TYR A 666 -1.90 11.53 6.42
C TYR A 666 -1.23 10.20 6.76
N SER A 667 0.10 10.17 6.73
CA SER A 667 0.89 9.02 7.18
C SER A 667 1.43 9.31 8.58
N ILE A 668 1.05 8.49 9.55
CA ILE A 668 1.55 8.56 10.93
C ILE A 668 2.65 7.50 11.06
N ARG A 669 3.85 7.90 11.51
CA ARG A 669 5.01 7.02 11.63
C ARG A 669 5.44 6.91 13.09
N GLY A 670 5.83 5.71 13.51
CA GLY A 670 6.27 5.43 14.87
C GLY A 670 6.73 3.98 15.01
N ARG A 671 7.44 3.69 16.10
CA ARG A 671 7.99 2.35 16.38
C ARG A 671 7.02 1.45 17.16
N ASN A 672 6.01 2.06 17.80
CA ASN A 672 5.04 1.36 18.64
C ASN A 672 3.61 1.51 18.06
N LEU A 673 3.02 0.39 17.65
CA LEU A 673 1.71 0.35 17.03
C LEU A 673 0.56 0.75 17.98
N GLU A 674 0.70 0.46 19.28
CA GLU A 674 -0.33 0.83 20.27
C GLU A 674 -0.40 2.35 20.46
N GLU A 675 0.75 3.01 20.52
CA GLU A 675 0.83 4.48 20.60
C GLU A 675 0.28 5.12 19.32
N LEU A 676 0.65 4.58 18.14
CA LEU A 676 0.13 5.03 16.85
C LEU A 676 -1.40 4.92 16.77
N ASN A 677 -1.99 3.86 17.34
CA ASN A 677 -3.43 3.71 17.44
C ASN A 677 -4.07 4.80 18.32
N GLY A 678 -3.43 5.11 19.44
CA GLY A 678 -3.86 6.21 20.33
C GLY A 678 -3.89 7.55 19.59
N TYR A 679 -2.80 7.89 18.90
CA TYR A 679 -2.71 9.12 18.11
C TYR A 679 -3.67 9.15 16.92
N SER A 680 -3.81 8.04 16.20
CA SER A 680 -4.75 7.92 15.08
C SER A 680 -6.19 8.21 15.52
N LYS A 681 -6.64 7.61 16.63
CA LYS A 681 -7.98 7.87 17.19
C LYS A 681 -8.17 9.32 17.61
N GLN A 682 -7.15 9.93 18.22
CA GLN A 682 -7.19 11.34 18.61
C GLN A 682 -7.31 12.24 17.38
N ILE A 683 -6.51 12.00 16.35
CA ILE A 683 -6.54 12.72 15.08
C ILE A 683 -7.93 12.59 14.44
N VAL A 684 -8.45 11.37 14.28
CA VAL A 684 -9.79 11.13 13.71
C VAL A 684 -10.88 11.88 14.48
N SER A 685 -10.80 11.89 15.82
CA SER A 685 -11.74 12.63 16.68
C SER A 685 -11.68 14.14 16.46
N GLU A 686 -10.49 14.73 16.36
CA GLU A 686 -10.35 16.18 16.12
C GLU A 686 -10.75 16.57 14.69
N PHE A 687 -10.36 15.79 13.68
CA PHE A 687 -10.75 16.01 12.29
C PHE A 687 -12.26 15.91 12.08
N SER A 688 -12.93 15.01 12.80
CA SER A 688 -14.39 14.85 12.73
C SER A 688 -15.18 16.06 13.26
N LYS A 689 -14.55 16.95 14.04
CA LYS A 689 -15.18 18.18 14.56
C LYS A 689 -15.09 19.35 13.57
N LEU A 690 -14.19 19.28 12.59
CA LEU A 690 -13.95 20.37 11.65
C LEU A 690 -15.04 20.40 10.57
N SER A 691 -15.64 21.58 10.38
CA SER A 691 -16.61 21.80 9.30
C SER A 691 -15.96 21.64 7.93
N GLY A 692 -16.59 20.86 7.05
CA GLY A 692 -16.09 20.59 5.69
C GLY A 692 -15.31 19.29 5.53
N ILE A 693 -14.91 18.63 6.62
CA ILE A 693 -14.25 17.32 6.57
C ILE A 693 -15.32 16.23 6.72
N VAL A 694 -15.41 15.35 5.74
CA VAL A 694 -16.35 14.22 5.70
C VAL A 694 -15.61 12.93 5.42
N ASP A 695 -16.22 11.80 5.78
CA ASP A 695 -15.71 10.46 5.46
C ASP A 695 -14.28 10.19 5.99
N VAL A 696 -13.94 10.78 7.15
CA VAL A 696 -12.66 10.54 7.84
C VAL A 696 -12.53 9.06 8.14
N ASP A 697 -11.45 8.47 7.65
CA ASP A 697 -11.17 7.06 7.80
C ASP A 697 -9.75 6.83 8.32
N THR A 698 -9.52 5.67 8.91
CA THR A 698 -8.21 5.24 9.38
C THR A 698 -7.88 3.89 8.78
N SER A 699 -6.65 3.79 8.29
CA SER A 699 -6.14 2.55 7.72
C SER A 699 -5.74 1.55 8.82
N LEU A 700 -5.57 2.02 10.05
CA LEU A 700 -5.31 1.18 11.22
C LEU A 700 -6.63 0.65 11.77
N GLU A 701 -7.02 -0.53 11.31
CA GLU A 701 -8.23 -1.20 11.76
C GLU A 701 -7.89 -2.25 12.83
N ALA A 702 -8.68 -2.30 13.90
CA ALA A 702 -8.65 -3.45 14.81
C ALA A 702 -9.05 -4.72 14.02
N GLY A 703 -8.26 -5.77 14.14
CA GLY A 703 -8.52 -7.06 13.51
C GLY A 703 -9.62 -7.84 14.22
N LYS A 704 -9.84 -9.08 13.79
CA LYS A 704 -10.81 -9.98 14.40
C LYS A 704 -10.23 -10.61 15.65
N SER A 705 -11.07 -10.89 16.64
CA SER A 705 -10.72 -11.76 17.75
C SER A 705 -10.05 -13.06 17.28
N GLU A 706 -8.79 -13.26 17.65
CA GLU A 706 -8.02 -14.47 17.32
C GLU A 706 -8.03 -15.49 18.47
N VAL A 707 -8.04 -16.78 18.10
CA VAL A 707 -7.88 -17.91 19.02
C VAL A 707 -6.47 -18.45 18.86
N LYS A 708 -5.61 -18.23 19.85
CA LYS A 708 -4.24 -18.75 19.86
C LYS A 708 -4.21 -20.13 20.50
N VAL A 709 -3.65 -21.10 19.77
CA VAL A 709 -3.51 -22.50 20.19
C VAL A 709 -2.04 -22.74 20.55
N TYR A 710 -1.74 -22.92 21.84
CA TYR A 710 -0.38 -23.19 22.29
C TYR A 710 -0.19 -24.70 22.50
N ILE A 711 0.76 -25.28 21.79
CA ILE A 711 1.08 -26.71 21.89
C ILE A 711 2.18 -26.90 22.95
N ASP A 712 1.88 -27.69 23.97
CA ASP A 712 2.85 -28.13 24.98
C ASP A 712 3.75 -29.19 24.37
N ARG A 713 4.94 -28.76 23.93
CA ARG A 713 5.90 -29.61 23.21
C ARG A 713 6.37 -30.80 24.03
N ASN A 714 6.51 -30.64 25.34
CA ASN A 714 6.98 -31.71 26.23
C ASN A 714 5.89 -32.78 26.36
N LYS A 715 4.64 -32.38 26.62
CA LYS A 715 3.52 -33.35 26.66
C LYS A 715 3.26 -34.01 25.31
N ALA A 716 3.39 -33.28 24.21
CA ALA A 716 3.25 -33.86 22.88
C ALA A 716 4.33 -34.93 22.63
N ALA A 717 5.58 -34.67 23.02
CA ALA A 717 6.67 -35.63 22.93
C ALA A 717 6.45 -36.86 23.82
N ASP A 718 6.03 -36.67 25.08
CA ASP A 718 5.73 -37.75 26.04
C ASP A 718 4.60 -38.67 25.55
N LEU A 719 3.62 -38.09 24.85
CA LEU A 719 2.49 -38.80 24.27
C LEU A 719 2.77 -39.31 22.84
N GLY A 720 3.97 -39.09 22.30
CA GLY A 720 4.39 -39.59 20.99
C GLY A 720 3.69 -38.91 19.80
N VAL A 721 3.20 -37.68 19.98
CA VAL A 721 2.50 -36.89 18.95
C VAL A 721 3.45 -35.87 18.36
N ASP A 722 3.54 -35.82 17.03
CA ASP A 722 4.33 -34.78 16.34
C ASP A 722 3.56 -33.45 16.24
N ILE A 723 4.29 -32.34 16.33
CA ILE A 723 3.71 -31.00 16.31
C ILE A 723 3.05 -30.72 14.95
N ALA A 724 3.66 -31.18 13.85
CA ALA A 724 3.10 -30.98 12.52
C ALA A 724 1.75 -31.68 12.38
N THR A 725 1.61 -32.90 12.92
CA THR A 725 0.33 -33.64 12.93
C THR A 725 -0.78 -32.88 13.65
N VAL A 726 -0.47 -32.18 14.75
CA VAL A 726 -1.44 -31.34 15.47
C VAL A 726 -1.85 -30.14 14.62
N ALA A 727 -0.88 -29.43 14.06
CA ALA A 727 -1.12 -28.24 13.24
C ALA A 727 -1.93 -28.57 11.98
N GLU A 728 -1.55 -29.63 11.25
CA GLU A 728 -2.27 -30.15 10.09
C GLU A 728 -3.71 -30.54 10.43
N THR A 729 -3.91 -31.27 11.54
CA THR A 729 -5.25 -31.69 11.96
C THR A 729 -6.14 -30.48 12.22
N ILE A 730 -5.65 -29.46 12.90
CA ILE A 730 -6.39 -28.21 13.12
C ILE A 730 -6.67 -27.51 11.78
N ASN A 731 -5.67 -27.40 10.90
CA ASN A 731 -5.82 -26.74 9.60
C ASN A 731 -6.89 -27.43 8.73
N PHE A 732 -6.87 -28.76 8.63
CA PHE A 732 -7.84 -29.50 7.85
C PHE A 732 -9.24 -29.51 8.46
N LEU A 733 -9.36 -29.76 9.76
CA LEU A 733 -10.66 -29.93 10.41
C LEU A 733 -11.36 -28.59 10.68
N ILE A 734 -10.61 -27.57 11.09
CA ILE A 734 -11.14 -26.24 11.42
C ILE A 734 -11.05 -25.30 10.22
N GLY A 735 -9.88 -25.16 9.60
CA GLY A 735 -9.64 -24.27 8.46
C GLY A 735 -10.41 -24.72 7.21
N GLY A 736 -10.16 -25.95 6.77
CA GLY A 736 -10.86 -26.59 5.64
C GLY A 736 -10.69 -25.88 4.30
N GLU A 737 -9.63 -25.07 4.15
CA GLU A 737 -9.32 -24.31 2.95
C GLU A 737 -8.23 -24.95 2.07
N VAL A 738 -7.56 -26.00 2.57
CA VAL A 738 -6.50 -26.72 1.85
C VAL A 738 -7.12 -27.68 0.83
N ASP A 739 -6.61 -27.64 -0.40
CA ASP A 739 -6.99 -28.55 -1.48
C ASP A 739 -6.31 -29.91 -1.28
N ILE A 740 -7.10 -30.97 -1.13
CA ILE A 740 -6.59 -32.32 -0.83
C ILE A 740 -6.26 -33.08 -2.12
N THR A 741 -7.21 -33.07 -3.04
CA THR A 741 -7.16 -33.72 -4.35
C THR A 741 -8.14 -33.02 -5.28
N ARG A 742 -8.23 -33.45 -6.55
CA ARG A 742 -9.18 -32.93 -7.52
C ARG A 742 -10.10 -34.03 -8.02
N PHE A 743 -11.38 -33.74 -8.07
CA PHE A 743 -12.41 -34.59 -8.65
C PHE A 743 -12.58 -34.25 -10.13
N LYS A 744 -12.51 -35.25 -11.01
CA LYS A 744 -12.70 -35.08 -12.45
C LYS A 744 -14.15 -35.40 -12.83
N ASP A 745 -14.86 -34.39 -13.31
CA ASP A 745 -16.18 -34.57 -13.90
C ASP A 745 -16.00 -34.93 -15.38
N GLU A 746 -16.07 -36.22 -15.72
CA GLU A 746 -15.92 -36.69 -17.11
C GLU A 746 -17.00 -36.12 -18.04
N ALA A 747 -18.21 -35.83 -17.54
CA ALA A 747 -19.30 -35.29 -18.35
C ALA A 747 -19.03 -33.84 -18.79
N ARG A 748 -18.32 -33.07 -17.96
CA ARG A 748 -17.96 -31.67 -18.24
C ARG A 748 -16.51 -31.48 -18.69
N GLY A 749 -15.66 -32.50 -18.55
CA GLY A 749 -14.23 -32.41 -18.85
C GLY A 749 -13.47 -31.44 -17.95
N ARG A 750 -13.95 -31.19 -16.72
CA ARG A 750 -13.37 -30.24 -15.75
C ARG A 750 -12.94 -30.95 -14.48
N ARG A 751 -11.98 -30.36 -13.77
CA ARG A 751 -11.54 -30.80 -12.45
C ARG A 751 -11.99 -29.79 -11.40
N TYR A 752 -12.53 -30.28 -10.30
CA TYR A 752 -13.01 -29.49 -9.17
C TYR A 752 -12.22 -29.86 -7.91
N ASP A 753 -11.94 -28.89 -7.06
CA ASP A 753 -11.16 -29.13 -5.85
C ASP A 753 -11.97 -29.91 -4.81
N VAL A 754 -11.29 -30.81 -4.09
CA VAL A 754 -11.85 -31.60 -2.99
C VAL A 754 -11.28 -31.05 -1.68
N LYS A 755 -12.16 -30.56 -0.81
CA LYS A 755 -11.80 -30.00 0.50
C LYS A 755 -12.45 -30.81 1.62
N MET A 756 -11.72 -31.08 2.71
CA MET A 756 -12.29 -31.67 3.92
C MET A 756 -12.40 -30.64 5.03
N ARG A 757 -13.44 -30.77 5.85
CA ARG A 757 -13.67 -29.93 7.03
C ARG A 757 -14.61 -30.64 8.01
N LEU A 758 -14.59 -30.25 9.29
CA LEU A 758 -15.62 -30.70 10.23
C LEU A 758 -17.01 -30.15 9.88
N ASN A 759 -18.02 -30.94 10.24
CA ASN A 759 -19.41 -30.50 10.29
C ASN A 759 -19.51 -29.18 11.06
N PRO A 760 -20.32 -28.21 10.58
CA PRO A 760 -20.47 -26.90 11.24
C PRO A 760 -20.85 -26.98 12.73
N GLU A 761 -21.53 -28.04 13.15
CA GLU A 761 -21.94 -28.27 14.54
C GLU A 761 -20.79 -28.64 15.47
N ASN A 762 -19.69 -29.19 14.95
CA ASN A 762 -18.51 -29.59 15.73
C ASN A 762 -17.40 -28.52 15.77
N ARG A 763 -17.68 -27.29 15.32
CA ARG A 763 -16.69 -26.20 15.20
C ARG A 763 -17.27 -24.80 15.48
N LYS A 764 -18.21 -24.71 16.42
CA LYS A 764 -18.89 -23.44 16.74
C LYS A 764 -18.12 -22.63 17.78
N ASP A 765 -17.48 -23.31 18.72
CA ASP A 765 -16.82 -22.70 19.86
C ASP A 765 -15.31 -22.96 19.79
N PRO A 766 -14.44 -21.99 20.15
CA PRO A 766 -13.02 -22.22 20.33
C PRO A 766 -12.66 -23.46 21.17
N ASP A 767 -13.49 -23.80 22.17
CA ASP A 767 -13.29 -24.99 23.02
C ASP A 767 -13.43 -26.32 22.24
N ASP A 768 -14.06 -26.33 21.05
CA ASP A 768 -14.16 -27.52 20.21
C ASP A 768 -12.80 -28.00 19.69
N ILE A 769 -11.79 -27.12 19.60
CA ILE A 769 -10.43 -27.48 19.18
C ILE A 769 -9.80 -28.46 20.16
N GLY A 770 -10.03 -28.26 21.47
CA GLY A 770 -9.50 -29.16 22.51
C GLY A 770 -10.05 -30.58 22.39
N ARG A 771 -11.24 -30.75 21.80
CA ARG A 771 -11.92 -32.06 21.68
C ARG A 771 -11.53 -32.85 20.44
N LEU A 772 -10.61 -32.32 19.62
CA LEU A 772 -10.11 -33.03 18.44
C LEU A 772 -9.13 -34.13 18.87
N PHE A 773 -9.01 -35.18 18.06
CA PHE A 773 -8.10 -36.29 18.34
C PHE A 773 -7.02 -36.38 17.26
N VAL A 774 -5.80 -36.70 17.71
CA VAL A 774 -4.63 -36.96 16.87
C VAL A 774 -4.07 -38.34 17.17
N ARG A 775 -3.50 -39.00 16.16
CA ARG A 775 -2.90 -40.33 16.31
C ARG A 775 -1.44 -40.17 16.76
N SER A 776 -1.07 -40.83 17.85
CA SER A 776 0.32 -40.95 18.29
C SER A 776 1.08 -41.98 17.46
N LYS A 777 2.43 -41.93 17.48
CA LYS A 777 3.32 -42.90 16.83
C LYS A 777 3.06 -44.35 17.26
N ASP A 778 2.56 -44.56 18.47
CA ASP A 778 2.20 -45.88 18.99
C ASP A 778 0.76 -46.32 18.62
N GLY A 779 0.04 -45.52 17.83
CA GLY A 779 -1.31 -45.80 17.34
C GLY A 779 -2.43 -45.42 18.31
N ARG A 780 -2.13 -44.85 19.49
CA ARG A 780 -3.15 -44.33 20.42
C ARG A 780 -3.76 -43.04 19.88
N MET A 781 -5.06 -42.85 20.12
CA MET A 781 -5.75 -41.59 19.83
C MET A 781 -5.65 -40.68 21.06
N ILE A 782 -5.03 -39.51 20.88
CA ILE A 782 -4.80 -38.52 21.92
C ILE A 782 -5.70 -37.32 21.67
N GLU A 783 -6.48 -36.93 22.67
CA GLU A 783 -7.29 -35.71 22.62
C GLU A 783 -6.39 -34.47 22.75
N LEU A 784 -6.62 -33.46 21.89
CA LEU A 784 -5.81 -32.25 21.85
C LEU A 784 -5.79 -31.50 23.18
N SER A 785 -6.84 -31.57 23.98
CA SER A 785 -6.91 -30.96 25.32
C SER A 785 -5.80 -31.43 26.27
N ASN A 786 -5.18 -32.58 26.02
CA ASN A 786 -4.05 -33.08 26.82
C ASN A 786 -2.69 -32.47 26.41
N ILE A 787 -2.58 -31.95 25.19
CA ILE A 787 -1.33 -31.44 24.59
C ILE A 787 -1.40 -29.96 24.20
N VAL A 788 -2.59 -29.37 24.20
CA VAL A 788 -2.85 -27.97 23.90
C VAL A 788 -3.26 -27.27 25.18
N GLU A 789 -2.60 -26.16 25.51
CA GLU A 789 -3.07 -25.28 26.57
C GLU A 789 -4.32 -24.53 26.10
N LYS A 790 -5.37 -24.48 26.95
CA LYS A 790 -6.64 -23.79 26.63
C LYS A 790 -6.36 -22.42 26.02
N ALA A 791 -7.05 -22.11 24.93
CA ALA A 791 -7.00 -20.80 24.29
C ALA A 791 -7.30 -19.70 25.32
N LYS A 792 -6.26 -19.00 25.75
CA LYS A 792 -6.36 -17.79 26.59
C LYS A 792 -5.85 -16.62 25.77
N ASN A 793 -6.48 -15.46 25.99
CA ASN A 793 -6.21 -14.17 25.34
C ASN A 793 -6.75 -14.05 23.90
N ILE A 794 -8.06 -13.87 23.80
CA ILE A 794 -8.69 -13.30 22.61
C ILE A 794 -8.27 -11.83 22.52
N LYS A 795 -7.35 -11.52 21.62
CA LYS A 795 -7.01 -10.14 21.27
C LYS A 795 -7.20 -9.96 19.76
N PRO A 796 -7.74 -8.82 19.30
CA PRO A 796 -7.73 -8.50 17.88
C PRO A 796 -6.28 -8.18 17.46
N PRO A 797 -5.74 -8.82 16.41
CA PRO A 797 -4.48 -8.40 15.82
C PRO A 797 -4.69 -7.00 15.22
N ALA A 798 -3.64 -6.22 15.07
CA ALA A 798 -3.72 -4.98 14.31
C ALA A 798 -3.33 -5.25 12.85
N ILE A 799 -3.98 -4.56 11.91
CA ILE A 799 -3.50 -4.53 10.52
C ILE A 799 -2.29 -3.60 10.48
N THR A 800 -1.14 -4.12 10.07
CA THR A 800 0.03 -3.30 9.80
C THR A 800 -0.05 -2.76 8.37
N ILE A 801 0.06 -1.44 8.26
CA ILE A 801 0.24 -0.74 6.99
C ILE A 801 1.57 -0.02 7.11
N VAL A 802 2.56 -0.51 6.40
CA VAL A 802 3.89 0.10 6.37
C VAL A 802 3.87 1.16 5.26
N GLY A 803 4.03 2.42 5.69
CA GLY A 803 4.13 3.56 4.77
C GLY A 803 5.47 3.61 4.04
N GLU A 804 5.71 4.67 3.27
CA GLU A 804 6.89 4.85 2.40
C GLU A 804 8.23 4.40 3.00
N VAL A 805 8.68 3.20 2.63
CA VAL A 805 9.92 2.57 3.17
C VAL A 805 11.20 3.22 2.60
N VAL A 806 11.10 3.78 1.39
CA VAL A 806 12.25 4.26 0.60
C VAL A 806 12.85 5.55 1.16
N ASN A 807 12.03 6.42 1.79
CA ASN A 807 12.47 7.70 2.35
C ASN A 807 13.44 7.54 3.55
N LEU A 808 13.58 6.34 4.10
CA LEU A 808 14.56 6.07 5.16
C LEU A 808 15.99 6.04 4.64
N ARG A 809 16.23 5.78 3.35
CA ARG A 809 17.59 5.67 2.79
C ARG A 809 18.37 6.98 2.87
N ASP A 810 17.75 8.08 2.45
CA ASP A 810 18.38 9.41 2.51
C ASP A 810 18.49 9.93 3.96
N GLN A 811 17.59 9.48 4.84
CA GLN A 811 17.56 9.84 6.25
C GLN A 811 18.46 8.96 7.14
N LEU A 812 18.93 7.80 6.67
CA LEU A 812 19.79 6.88 7.43
C LEU A 812 21.27 6.92 7.02
N ASN A 813 21.64 7.71 6.01
CA ASN A 813 23.04 7.94 5.63
C ASN A 813 23.92 8.41 6.81
N TRP A 814 23.35 9.07 7.83
CA TRP A 814 24.12 9.47 9.03
C TRP A 814 24.51 8.29 9.93
N PHE A 815 23.79 7.17 9.88
CA PHE A 815 24.13 5.98 10.67
C PHE A 815 25.31 5.23 10.05
N GLU A 816 25.36 5.18 8.71
CA GLU A 816 26.47 4.60 7.94
C GLU A 816 27.79 5.40 8.04
N THR A 817 27.73 6.67 8.48
CA THR A 817 28.93 7.51 8.69
C THR A 817 29.47 7.49 10.12
N ARG A 818 28.87 6.70 11.03
CA ARG A 818 29.35 6.61 12.42
C ARG A 818 30.67 5.82 12.52
N PRO A 819 31.58 6.16 13.45
CA PRO A 819 32.96 5.65 13.45
C PRO A 819 33.10 4.13 13.62
N LEU A 820 32.15 3.47 14.26
CA LEU A 820 32.15 2.03 14.50
C LEU A 820 31.10 1.29 13.66
N PHE A 821 30.53 1.93 12.63
CA PHE A 821 29.53 1.31 11.76
C PHE A 821 30.07 0.02 11.11
N GLY A 822 29.29 -1.06 11.23
CA GLY A 822 29.64 -2.38 10.70
C GLY A 822 30.65 -3.17 11.54
N LYS A 823 31.12 -2.63 12.68
CA LYS A 823 32.05 -3.32 13.59
C LYS A 823 31.31 -4.09 14.67
N THR A 824 31.72 -5.34 14.90
CA THR A 824 31.18 -6.16 16.00
C THR A 824 32.12 -6.12 17.20
N VAL A 825 31.62 -5.61 18.32
CA VAL A 825 32.41 -5.42 19.55
C VAL A 825 31.86 -6.30 20.67
N VAL A 826 32.69 -7.17 21.24
CA VAL A 826 32.34 -8.02 22.38
C VAL A 826 32.68 -7.32 23.69
N VAL A 827 31.70 -7.26 24.59
CA VAL A 827 31.82 -6.70 25.94
C VAL A 827 31.80 -7.82 26.98
N THR A 828 32.93 -8.05 27.66
CA THR A 828 33.12 -9.22 28.55
C THR A 828 32.48 -9.11 29.95
N ARG A 829 31.48 -8.22 30.10
CA ARG A 829 30.83 -7.84 31.37
C ARG A 829 29.35 -8.21 31.38
N SER A 830 28.74 -8.33 32.56
CA SER A 830 27.32 -8.65 32.74
C SER A 830 26.39 -7.49 32.40
N ARG A 831 25.20 -7.83 31.85
CA ARG A 831 24.14 -6.93 31.36
C ARG A 831 23.83 -5.74 32.28
N ASP A 832 23.73 -5.96 33.58
CA ASP A 832 23.39 -4.90 34.56
C ASP A 832 24.54 -3.92 34.85
N GLN A 833 25.77 -4.22 34.44
CA GLN A 833 26.95 -3.36 34.59
C GLN A 833 27.58 -2.93 33.25
N ALA A 834 27.04 -3.43 32.12
CA ALA A 834 27.53 -3.18 30.77
C ALA A 834 26.67 -2.15 30.00
N SER A 835 25.44 -1.86 30.46
CA SER A 835 24.48 -1.02 29.75
C SER A 835 25.06 0.31 29.25
N GLU A 836 25.75 1.07 30.10
CA GLU A 836 26.36 2.36 29.70
C GLU A 836 27.48 2.20 28.65
N PHE A 837 28.25 1.10 28.72
CA PHE A 837 29.35 0.85 27.78
C PHE A 837 28.85 0.32 26.44
N SER A 838 27.91 -0.63 26.48
CA SER A 838 27.21 -1.17 25.31
C SER A 838 26.43 -0.07 24.58
N GLU A 839 25.73 0.80 25.31
CA GLU A 839 25.00 1.95 24.75
C GLU A 839 25.96 2.93 24.04
N LYS A 840 27.08 3.31 24.68
CA LYS A 840 28.07 4.22 24.07
C LYS A 840 28.68 3.66 22.78
N LEU A 841 28.94 2.36 22.72
CA LEU A 841 29.46 1.72 21.50
C LEU A 841 28.38 1.61 20.41
N THR A 842 27.14 1.31 20.79
CA THR A 842 25.99 1.24 19.87
C THR A 842 25.66 2.63 19.30
N ASP A 843 25.77 3.69 20.12
CA ASP A 843 25.64 5.08 19.71
C ASP A 843 26.72 5.51 18.71
N LEU A 844 27.85 4.80 18.67
CA LEU A 844 28.92 5.02 17.69
C LEU A 844 28.81 4.09 16.48
N GLY A 845 27.73 3.31 16.37
CA GLY A 845 27.42 2.46 15.21
C GLY A 845 27.87 1.00 15.33
N ALA A 846 28.44 0.57 16.46
CA ALA A 846 28.90 -0.79 16.65
C ALA A 846 27.75 -1.78 16.90
N ASN A 847 27.91 -3.01 16.43
CA ASN A 847 27.10 -4.15 16.84
C ASN A 847 27.70 -4.77 18.11
N VAL A 848 27.09 -4.52 19.27
CA VAL A 848 27.64 -4.95 20.55
C VAL A 848 27.13 -6.34 20.95
N LEU A 849 28.06 -7.26 21.22
CA LEU A 849 27.77 -8.59 21.75
C LEU A 849 28.19 -8.66 23.22
N GLU A 850 27.24 -8.91 24.11
CA GLU A 850 27.53 -9.05 25.54
C GLU A 850 27.95 -10.48 25.86
N PHE A 851 29.12 -10.63 26.50
CA PHE A 851 29.71 -11.92 26.87
C PHE A 851 30.05 -11.94 28.37
N PRO A 852 29.06 -12.14 29.26
CA PRO A 852 29.28 -12.12 30.70
C PRO A 852 30.24 -13.23 31.13
N THR A 853 31.37 -12.86 31.73
CA THR A 853 32.38 -13.83 32.21
C THR A 853 32.09 -14.40 33.61
N ILE A 854 31.14 -13.80 34.34
CA ILE A 854 30.65 -14.24 35.65
C ILE A 854 29.13 -14.16 35.71
N LYS A 855 28.50 -15.02 36.52
CA LYS A 855 27.08 -14.98 36.85
C LYS A 855 26.92 -14.87 38.37
N ILE A 856 26.12 -13.91 38.82
CA ILE A 856 25.71 -13.81 40.22
C ILE A 856 24.53 -14.76 40.43
N THR A 857 24.64 -15.63 41.43
CA THR A 857 23.57 -16.56 41.80
C THR A 857 23.25 -16.43 43.28
N SER A 858 22.05 -16.85 43.65
CA SER A 858 21.65 -16.95 45.06
C SER A 858 22.60 -17.86 45.85
N PRO A 859 22.82 -17.61 47.16
CA PRO A 859 23.47 -18.54 48.06
C PRO A 859 22.65 -19.83 48.22
N ASP A 860 23.30 -20.91 48.65
CA ASP A 860 22.63 -22.22 48.83
C ASP A 860 21.59 -22.18 49.96
N ASP A 861 21.78 -21.28 50.94
CA ASP A 861 20.89 -21.10 52.08
C ASP A 861 20.77 -19.61 52.43
N PHE A 862 19.54 -19.09 52.41
CA PHE A 862 19.21 -17.72 52.83
C PHE A 862 18.89 -17.61 54.33
N THR A 863 18.73 -18.73 55.04
CA THR A 863 18.33 -18.75 56.46
C THR A 863 19.19 -17.83 57.35
N PRO A 864 20.53 -17.76 57.18
CA PRO A 864 21.36 -16.82 57.94
C PRO A 864 21.06 -15.36 57.61
N LEU A 865 20.84 -15.02 56.34
CA LEU A 865 20.51 -13.66 55.91
C LEU A 865 19.11 -13.26 56.36
N ASP A 866 18.12 -14.15 56.22
CA ASP A 866 16.74 -13.91 56.64
C ASP A 866 16.65 -13.67 58.15
N LYS A 867 17.45 -14.39 58.94
CA LYS A 867 17.54 -14.21 60.39
C LYS A 867 18.08 -12.83 60.79
N GLU A 868 19.09 -12.33 60.07
CA GLU A 868 19.66 -11.01 60.31
C GLU A 868 18.74 -9.89 59.78
N LEU A 869 18.09 -10.09 58.63
CA LEU A 869 17.03 -9.22 58.11
C LEU A 869 15.83 -9.14 59.07
N GLY A 870 15.57 -10.21 59.84
CA GLY A 870 14.59 -10.23 60.91
C GLY A 870 14.96 -9.39 62.14
N ARG A 871 16.23 -9.00 62.28
CA ARG A 871 16.81 -8.30 63.45
C ARG A 871 17.34 -6.90 63.11
N LEU A 872 16.90 -6.32 61.99
CA LEU A 872 17.38 -5.01 61.50
C LEU A 872 17.18 -3.88 62.51
N GLU A 873 16.13 -3.92 63.34
CA GLU A 873 15.91 -2.93 64.42
C GLU A 873 17.03 -2.90 65.47
N SER A 874 17.80 -3.99 65.60
CA SER A 874 18.94 -4.11 66.51
C SER A 874 20.30 -3.94 65.83
N THR A 875 20.31 -3.55 64.56
CA THR A 875 21.54 -3.36 63.77
C THR A 875 21.92 -1.89 63.77
N ASP A 876 23.13 -1.56 64.21
CA ASP A 876 23.61 -0.17 64.22
C ASP A 876 24.18 0.24 62.85
N TRP A 877 24.90 -0.68 62.19
CA TRP A 877 25.60 -0.40 60.93
C TRP A 877 25.38 -1.51 59.90
N ILE A 878 25.21 -1.11 58.63
CA ILE A 878 25.32 -2.02 57.48
C ILE A 878 26.49 -1.58 56.61
N ILE A 879 27.40 -2.50 56.29
CA ILE A 879 28.56 -2.22 55.45
C ILE A 879 28.44 -2.97 54.12
N PHE A 880 28.28 -2.22 53.03
CA PHE A 880 28.26 -2.77 51.67
C PHE A 880 29.62 -2.64 50.99
N THR A 881 30.18 -3.79 50.62
CA THR A 881 31.49 -3.87 49.96
C THR A 881 31.42 -3.92 48.44
N SER A 882 30.22 -4.07 47.87
CA SER A 882 30.00 -4.16 46.41
C SER A 882 28.56 -3.82 46.03
N VAL A 883 28.36 -3.36 44.79
CA VAL A 883 27.04 -3.11 44.17
C VAL A 883 26.13 -4.34 44.26
N ASN A 884 26.66 -5.52 43.90
CA ASN A 884 25.89 -6.76 43.93
C ASN A 884 25.42 -7.13 45.36
N GLY A 885 26.22 -6.80 46.38
CA GLY A 885 25.82 -6.99 47.77
C GLY A 885 24.63 -6.11 48.16
N VAL A 886 24.57 -4.89 47.64
CA VAL A 886 23.42 -3.97 47.81
C VAL A 886 22.18 -4.58 47.16
N ASP A 887 22.29 -4.99 45.89
CA ASP A 887 21.15 -5.51 45.13
C ASP A 887 20.58 -6.80 45.71
N CYS A 888 21.43 -7.77 46.03
CA CYS A 888 20.96 -9.03 46.60
C CYS A 888 20.35 -8.85 47.99
N PHE A 889 20.90 -7.93 48.80
CA PHE A 889 20.32 -7.58 50.10
C PHE A 889 18.92 -6.97 49.97
N PHE A 890 18.75 -5.95 49.12
CA PHE A 890 17.45 -5.29 48.95
C PHE A 890 16.44 -6.19 48.25
N HIS A 891 16.86 -6.97 47.26
CA HIS A 891 15.99 -7.97 46.63
C HIS A 891 15.43 -8.93 47.69
N ARG A 892 16.29 -9.47 48.57
CA ARG A 892 15.84 -10.39 49.62
C ARG A 892 14.99 -9.71 50.69
N LEU A 893 15.31 -8.47 51.07
CA LEU A 893 14.50 -7.65 51.97
C LEU A 893 13.07 -7.50 51.44
N PHE A 894 12.90 -7.16 50.16
CA PHE A 894 11.59 -6.99 49.53
C PHE A 894 10.84 -8.31 49.35
N GLU A 895 11.54 -9.41 49.03
CA GLU A 895 10.92 -10.74 48.97
C GLU A 895 10.32 -11.18 50.32
N LEU A 896 10.94 -10.79 51.44
CA LEU A 896 10.42 -11.05 52.78
C LEU A 896 9.27 -10.11 53.18
N GLY A 897 8.77 -9.28 52.26
CA GLY A 897 7.70 -8.32 52.49
C GLY A 897 8.10 -7.14 53.37
N ARG A 898 9.40 -6.91 53.56
CA ARG A 898 9.97 -5.79 54.32
C ARG A 898 10.27 -4.61 53.40
N ASP A 899 10.41 -3.43 53.98
CA ASP A 899 10.55 -2.17 53.24
C ASP A 899 11.84 -1.45 53.64
N VAL A 900 12.31 -0.52 52.80
CA VAL A 900 13.48 0.33 53.09
C VAL A 900 13.30 1.11 54.41
N ARG A 901 12.05 1.41 54.80
CA ARG A 901 11.70 2.03 56.09
C ARG A 901 12.10 1.20 57.30
N ASP A 902 12.28 -0.11 57.16
CA ASP A 902 12.73 -1.00 58.24
C ASP A 902 14.22 -0.79 58.59
N LEU A 903 14.94 0.00 57.78
CA LEU A 903 16.31 0.44 58.05
C LEU A 903 16.37 1.78 58.79
N LYS A 904 15.24 2.27 59.32
CA LYS A 904 15.19 3.56 60.03
C LYS A 904 16.10 3.54 61.26
N GLY A 905 17.12 4.38 61.23
CA GLY A 905 18.10 4.53 62.33
C GLY A 905 19.38 3.71 62.15
N VAL A 906 19.45 2.85 61.13
CA VAL A 906 20.65 2.09 60.76
C VAL A 906 21.57 2.98 59.92
N LYS A 907 22.86 3.05 60.27
CA LYS A 907 23.85 3.80 59.49
C LYS A 907 24.45 2.92 58.38
N ILE A 908 24.69 3.51 57.21
CA ILE A 908 25.19 2.76 56.05
C ILE A 908 26.59 3.21 55.66
N CYS A 909 27.51 2.26 55.56
CA CYS A 909 28.85 2.46 55.01
C CYS A 909 28.97 1.76 53.65
N SER A 910 29.55 2.44 52.66
CA SER A 910 29.80 1.88 51.33
C SER A 910 31.28 1.96 50.96
N ILE A 911 31.78 0.92 50.28
CA ILE A 911 33.11 0.92 49.69
C ILE A 911 32.99 1.31 48.21
N GLY A 912 33.39 2.55 47.90
CA GLY A 912 33.50 3.06 46.53
C GLY A 912 32.25 3.78 45.98
N PRO A 913 32.44 4.69 45.01
CA PRO A 913 31.38 5.55 44.49
C PRO A 913 30.25 4.77 43.80
N ALA A 914 30.57 3.71 43.04
CA ALA A 914 29.53 2.88 42.38
C ALA A 914 28.57 2.22 43.38
N THR A 915 29.11 1.73 44.52
CA THR A 915 28.28 1.16 45.61
C THR A 915 27.44 2.24 46.28
N THR A 916 28.03 3.44 46.50
CA THR A 916 27.30 4.61 47.03
C THR A 916 26.14 5.01 46.14
N ASP A 917 26.37 5.13 44.84
CA ASP A 917 25.33 5.56 43.89
C ASP A 917 24.22 4.52 43.79
N ARG A 918 24.54 3.23 43.89
CA ARG A 918 23.52 2.18 43.96
C ARG A 918 22.66 2.29 45.21
N ILE A 919 23.25 2.55 46.38
CA ILE A 919 22.49 2.74 47.64
C ILE A 919 21.60 3.98 47.55
N LYS A 920 22.11 5.08 46.98
CA LYS A 920 21.30 6.29 46.73
C LYS A 920 20.14 6.04 45.79
N GLY A 921 20.26 5.09 44.86
CA GLY A 921 19.17 4.63 44.00
C GLY A 921 17.96 4.07 44.77
N PHE A 922 18.18 3.54 45.99
CA PHE A 922 17.12 3.16 46.91
C PHE A 922 16.66 4.31 47.85
N HIS A 923 17.05 5.55 47.52
CA HIS A 923 16.76 6.77 48.29
C HIS A 923 17.34 6.79 49.71
N LEU A 924 18.41 6.03 49.95
CA LEU A 924 19.11 5.98 51.23
C LEU A 924 20.32 6.90 51.26
N LYS A 925 20.59 7.47 52.43
CA LYS A 925 21.81 8.23 52.69
C LYS A 925 22.94 7.25 53.05
N VAL A 926 24.12 7.49 52.49
CA VAL A 926 25.36 6.83 52.93
C VAL A 926 26.01 7.71 53.98
N ASP A 927 26.22 7.17 55.17
CA ASP A 927 26.76 7.89 56.33
C ASP A 927 28.29 7.82 56.41
N CYS A 928 28.89 6.81 55.77
CA CYS A 928 30.34 6.65 55.72
C CYS A 928 30.78 6.18 54.32
N GLN A 929 31.63 6.97 53.66
CA GLN A 929 32.33 6.58 52.43
C GLN A 929 33.82 6.87 52.59
N PRO A 930 34.69 5.84 52.67
CA PRO A 930 36.12 6.03 52.86
C PRO A 930 36.77 6.64 51.61
N PRO A 931 37.84 7.46 51.77
CA PRO A 931 38.53 8.10 50.66
C PRO A 931 39.33 7.11 49.80
N LYS A 932 39.76 5.97 50.36
CA LYS A 932 40.40 4.88 49.62
C LYS A 932 39.50 3.65 49.62
N TYR A 933 39.39 2.98 48.47
CA TYR A 933 38.48 1.85 48.26
C TYR A 933 39.05 0.52 48.76
N VAL A 934 39.63 0.51 49.96
CA VAL A 934 40.27 -0.65 50.60
C VAL A 934 39.74 -0.83 52.03
N ALA A 935 39.74 -2.07 52.53
CA ALA A 935 39.14 -2.43 53.81
C ALA A 935 39.75 -1.68 55.00
N GLU A 936 41.04 -1.39 54.95
CA GLU A 936 41.80 -0.65 55.95
C GLU A 936 41.27 0.79 56.09
N SER A 937 40.92 1.43 54.98
CA SER A 937 40.38 2.79 54.98
C SER A 937 38.99 2.85 55.59
N VAL A 938 38.19 1.78 55.47
CA VAL A 938 36.87 1.68 56.11
C VAL A 938 37.00 1.69 57.62
N LEU A 939 37.98 0.96 58.15
CA LEU A 939 38.25 0.90 59.60
C LEU A 939 38.68 2.26 60.14
N GLU A 940 39.58 2.96 59.45
CA GLU A 940 40.04 4.30 59.83
C GLU A 940 38.87 5.29 59.84
N THR A 941 38.08 5.33 58.77
CA THR A 941 36.94 6.27 58.68
C THR A 941 35.84 5.94 59.69
N LEU A 942 35.55 4.66 59.96
CA LEU A 942 34.56 4.31 60.99
C LEU A 942 35.03 4.65 62.40
N LYS A 943 36.33 4.51 62.71
CA LYS A 943 36.92 4.93 64.01
C LYS A 943 36.77 6.42 64.27
N GLU A 944 36.88 7.24 63.22
CA GLU A 944 36.73 8.70 63.33
C GLU A 944 35.27 9.12 63.54
N ILE A 945 34.31 8.30 63.07
CA ILE A 945 32.88 8.61 63.12
C ILE A 945 32.24 8.19 64.46
N GLU A 946 32.54 6.99 64.97
CA GLU A 946 31.88 6.44 66.17
C GLU A 946 32.72 5.36 66.87
N ASP A 947 32.56 5.22 68.21
CA ASP A 947 33.12 4.08 68.94
C ASP A 947 32.30 2.82 68.65
N LEU A 948 32.95 1.80 68.09
CA LEU A 948 32.30 0.58 67.61
C LEU A 948 32.13 -0.50 68.69
N LYS A 949 32.60 -0.26 69.92
CA LYS A 949 32.52 -1.25 71.00
C LYS A 949 31.06 -1.53 71.39
N GLY A 950 30.62 -2.78 71.24
CA GLY A 950 29.26 -3.24 71.53
C GLY A 950 28.22 -2.92 70.44
N LYS A 951 28.64 -2.33 69.31
CA LYS A 951 27.77 -2.02 68.17
C LYS A 951 27.57 -3.23 67.28
N ARG A 952 26.36 -3.42 66.74
CA ARG A 952 26.05 -4.53 65.84
C ARG A 952 26.17 -4.12 64.37
N ILE A 953 26.99 -4.85 63.63
CA ILE A 953 27.33 -4.55 62.24
C ILE A 953 26.93 -5.72 61.34
N LEU A 954 26.07 -5.46 60.36
CA LEU A 954 25.67 -6.45 59.35
C LEU A 954 26.47 -6.23 58.05
N MET A 955 27.06 -7.30 57.55
CA MET A 955 27.91 -7.28 56.35
C MET A 955 27.43 -8.31 55.32
N PRO A 956 26.51 -7.94 54.41
CA PRO A 956 26.11 -8.80 53.31
C PRO A 956 27.17 -8.79 52.19
N ARG A 957 27.78 -9.95 51.90
CA ARG A 957 28.88 -10.07 50.92
C ARG A 957 28.86 -11.37 50.09
N ALA A 958 29.80 -11.49 49.15
CA ALA A 958 29.98 -12.70 48.35
C ALA A 958 30.49 -13.88 49.19
N ASP A 959 30.27 -15.12 48.73
CA ASP A 959 30.76 -16.36 49.36
C ASP A 959 32.29 -16.46 49.44
N ILE A 960 33.00 -15.91 48.45
CA ILE A 960 34.47 -15.92 48.37
C ILE A 960 34.98 -14.50 48.64
N ALA A 961 35.08 -14.12 49.90
CA ALA A 961 35.42 -12.75 50.27
C ALA A 961 36.38 -12.68 51.47
N ARG A 962 37.37 -11.78 51.44
CA ARG A 962 38.45 -11.73 52.45
C ARG A 962 37.92 -11.44 53.87
N SER A 963 38.31 -12.26 54.84
CA SER A 963 37.90 -12.18 56.26
C SER A 963 38.52 -11.03 57.07
N TYR A 964 39.45 -10.28 56.48
CA TYR A 964 40.20 -9.23 57.18
C TYR A 964 39.32 -8.16 57.84
N LEU A 965 38.36 -7.58 57.10
CA LEU A 965 37.50 -6.50 57.61
C LEU A 965 36.61 -6.93 58.80
N PRO A 966 35.86 -8.06 58.73
CA PRO A 966 35.07 -8.51 59.87
C PRO A 966 35.92 -8.91 61.08
N GLU A 967 37.09 -9.54 60.89
CA GLU A 967 38.00 -9.89 61.99
C GLU A 967 38.52 -8.66 62.74
N GLU A 968 38.91 -7.60 62.02
CA GLU A 968 39.39 -6.37 62.65
C GLU A 968 38.28 -5.57 63.34
N LEU A 969 37.07 -5.54 62.77
CA LEU A 969 35.89 -4.95 63.43
C LEU A 969 35.54 -5.68 64.73
N GLN A 970 35.66 -7.01 64.76
CA GLN A 970 35.47 -7.81 65.98
C GLN A 970 36.55 -7.55 67.04
N LYS A 971 37.82 -7.40 66.63
CA LYS A 971 38.92 -7.02 67.55
C LYS A 971 38.70 -5.65 68.20
N MET A 972 37.98 -4.75 67.53
CA MET A 972 37.58 -3.46 68.07
C MET A 972 36.35 -3.54 69.00
N GLY A 973 35.80 -4.73 69.22
CA GLY A 973 34.70 -4.98 70.14
C GLY A 973 33.30 -4.85 69.53
N ALA A 974 33.17 -4.79 68.21
CA ALA A 974 31.89 -4.80 67.51
C ALA A 974 31.32 -6.23 67.36
N ASP A 975 30.00 -6.36 67.39
CA ASP A 975 29.29 -7.61 67.07
C ASP A 975 29.03 -7.67 65.56
N VAL A 976 29.85 -8.42 64.83
CA VAL A 976 29.83 -8.43 63.35
C VAL A 976 29.14 -9.68 62.82
N ALA A 977 28.01 -9.49 62.15
CA ALA A 977 27.31 -10.50 61.37
C ALA A 977 27.82 -10.49 59.92
N ASP A 978 28.82 -11.32 59.64
CA ASP A 978 29.36 -11.53 58.28
C ASP A 978 28.55 -12.61 57.55
N ILE A 979 27.71 -12.19 56.58
CA ILE A 979 26.71 -13.05 55.94
C ILE A 979 26.90 -13.10 54.43
N VAL A 980 26.88 -14.32 53.90
CA VAL A 980 26.89 -14.55 52.46
C VAL A 980 25.53 -14.18 51.87
N ALA A 981 25.49 -13.11 51.07
CA ALA A 981 24.29 -12.63 50.40
C ALA A 981 24.16 -13.13 48.94
N TYR A 982 25.27 -13.50 48.30
CA TYR A 982 25.30 -14.01 46.93
C TYR A 982 26.53 -14.86 46.66
N LYS A 983 26.45 -15.70 45.62
CA LYS A 983 27.58 -16.46 45.08
C LYS A 983 28.01 -15.90 43.73
N THR A 984 29.32 -15.93 43.47
CA THR A 984 29.86 -15.59 42.16
C THR A 984 30.34 -16.87 41.49
N VAL A 985 29.65 -17.30 40.44
CA VAL A 985 30.06 -18.47 39.64
C VAL A 985 30.59 -18.03 38.28
N THR A 986 31.56 -18.76 37.73
CA THR A 986 31.97 -18.57 36.33
C THR A 986 30.78 -18.92 35.45
N ALA A 987 30.48 -18.09 34.44
CA ALA A 987 29.38 -18.35 33.52
C ALA A 987 29.74 -19.54 32.60
N THR A 988 29.58 -20.78 33.08
CA THR A 988 29.67 -21.96 32.23
C THR A 988 28.36 -22.14 31.47
N ASN A 989 28.45 -22.05 30.14
CA ASN A 989 27.38 -22.21 29.13
C ASN A 989 26.37 -21.05 29.04
N GLY A 990 26.85 -19.84 28.77
CA GLY A 990 26.04 -18.79 28.12
C GLY A 990 26.25 -18.83 26.60
N ASP A 991 25.15 -18.95 25.85
CA ASP A 991 25.03 -18.87 24.38
C ASP A 991 26.30 -19.21 23.56
N ASN A 992 26.33 -20.41 22.98
CA ASN A 992 27.37 -20.84 22.02
C ASN A 992 27.57 -19.84 20.85
N THR A 993 26.59 -18.97 20.58
CA THR A 993 26.60 -18.00 19.48
C THR A 993 27.76 -17.00 19.52
N VAL A 994 28.22 -16.54 20.69
CA VAL A 994 29.36 -15.59 20.75
C VAL A 994 30.70 -16.32 20.58
N LEU A 995 30.84 -17.52 21.14
CA LEU A 995 32.02 -18.37 20.97
C LEU A 995 32.16 -18.87 19.53
N ASP A 996 31.05 -19.21 18.88
CA ASP A 996 31.01 -19.59 17.47
C ASP A 996 31.38 -18.38 16.59
N ARG A 997 30.80 -17.19 16.86
CA ARG A 997 31.16 -15.96 16.13
C ARG A 997 32.62 -15.53 16.29
N LEU A 998 33.22 -15.77 17.45
CA LEU A 998 34.65 -15.58 17.70
C LEU A 998 35.50 -16.55 16.85
N LYS A 999 35.08 -17.81 16.69
CA LYS A 999 35.74 -18.82 15.85
C LYS A 999 35.59 -18.54 14.36
N ASP A 1000 34.44 -18.03 13.94
CA ASP A 1000 34.11 -17.78 12.54
C ASP A 1000 34.70 -16.46 12.02
N GLY A 1001 35.39 -15.70 12.89
CA GLY A 1001 36.08 -14.45 12.53
C GLY A 1001 35.16 -13.24 12.32
N THR A 1002 33.95 -13.27 12.87
CA THR A 1002 32.92 -12.22 12.71
C THR A 1002 32.93 -11.15 13.81
N VAL A 1003 33.83 -11.30 14.79
CA VAL A 1003 34.07 -10.33 15.87
C VAL A 1003 35.32 -9.52 15.55
N ASP A 1004 35.20 -8.19 15.54
CA ASP A 1004 36.34 -7.31 15.28
C ASP A 1004 37.14 -7.00 16.56
N ILE A 1005 36.44 -6.77 17.69
CA ILE A 1005 37.05 -6.27 18.93
C ILE A 1005 36.50 -7.01 20.16
N VAL A 1006 37.36 -7.42 21.08
CA VAL A 1006 36.99 -7.94 22.41
C VAL A 1006 37.53 -7.00 23.49
N THR A 1007 36.67 -6.58 24.41
CA THR A 1007 37.01 -5.58 25.44
C THR A 1007 37.14 -6.20 26.83
N PHE A 1008 38.16 -5.78 27.59
CA PHE A 1008 38.42 -6.19 28.97
C PHE A 1008 38.39 -4.99 29.92
N THR A 1009 37.51 -5.08 30.92
CA THR A 1009 37.28 -4.01 31.89
C THR A 1009 37.86 -4.31 33.28
N SER A 1010 38.35 -5.52 33.50
CA SER A 1010 39.11 -5.88 34.71
C SER A 1010 40.03 -7.08 34.48
N SER A 1011 41.05 -7.24 35.33
CA SER A 1011 41.91 -8.43 35.36
C SER A 1011 41.11 -9.72 35.62
N SER A 1012 39.98 -9.67 36.32
CA SER A 1012 39.09 -10.82 36.49
C SER A 1012 38.34 -11.21 35.22
N THR A 1013 37.90 -10.25 34.40
CA THR A 1013 37.26 -10.55 33.10
C THR A 1013 38.23 -11.27 32.16
N VAL A 1014 39.51 -10.91 32.19
CA VAL A 1014 40.56 -11.54 31.38
C VAL A 1014 40.77 -13.00 31.78
N ARG A 1015 41.00 -13.28 33.07
CA ARG A 1015 41.26 -14.65 33.56
C ARG A 1015 40.06 -15.57 33.31
N ASN A 1016 38.84 -15.06 33.52
CA ASN A 1016 37.63 -15.84 33.27
C ASN A 1016 37.39 -16.07 31.78
N PHE A 1017 37.62 -15.06 30.92
CA PHE A 1017 37.53 -15.22 29.47
C PHE A 1017 38.52 -16.27 28.95
N ALA A 1018 39.78 -16.21 29.37
CA ALA A 1018 40.81 -17.21 29.01
C ALA A 1018 40.39 -18.63 29.43
N LYS A 1019 39.83 -18.78 30.64
CA LYS A 1019 39.33 -20.06 31.15
C LYS A 1019 38.11 -20.59 30.39
N ILE A 1020 37.21 -19.72 29.93
CA ILE A 1020 36.01 -20.10 29.17
C ILE A 1020 36.39 -20.49 27.72
N VAL A 1021 37.35 -19.79 27.12
CA VAL A 1021 37.76 -20.01 25.72
C VAL A 1021 38.73 -21.20 25.58
N GLY A 1022 39.52 -21.48 26.61
CA GLY A 1022 40.54 -22.54 26.65
C GLY A 1022 41.89 -22.09 26.05
N GLU A 1023 43.00 -22.46 26.71
CA GLU A 1023 44.36 -22.00 26.36
C GLU A 1023 44.78 -22.35 24.93
N ASP A 1024 44.36 -23.51 24.42
CA ASP A 1024 44.68 -23.96 23.05
C ASP A 1024 44.02 -23.08 21.97
N ASN A 1025 42.84 -22.53 22.23
CA ASN A 1025 42.09 -21.71 21.26
C ASN A 1025 42.54 -20.25 21.24
N LEU A 1026 43.13 -19.73 22.32
CA LEU A 1026 43.58 -18.33 22.41
C LEU A 1026 44.63 -17.97 21.35
N SER A 1027 45.43 -18.95 20.93
CA SER A 1027 46.44 -18.78 19.88
C SER A 1027 45.84 -18.64 18.46
N ALA A 1028 44.65 -19.21 18.23
CA ALA A 1028 43.97 -19.18 16.92
C ALA A 1028 43.32 -17.82 16.60
N PHE A 1029 42.90 -17.05 17.61
CA PHE A 1029 42.24 -15.75 17.43
C PHE A 1029 43.20 -14.59 17.11
N LYS A 1030 44.52 -14.80 17.24
CA LYS A 1030 45.56 -13.76 17.15
C LYS A 1030 45.66 -13.03 15.80
N LYS A 1031 45.00 -13.49 14.73
CA LYS A 1031 45.08 -12.85 13.41
C LYS A 1031 43.88 -11.97 13.03
N ASN A 1032 42.71 -12.15 13.65
CA ASN A 1032 41.47 -11.52 13.17
C ASN A 1032 40.72 -10.69 14.22
N VAL A 1033 41.08 -10.77 15.51
CA VAL A 1033 40.37 -10.09 16.61
C VAL A 1033 41.32 -9.15 17.35
N GLN A 1034 40.91 -7.90 17.58
CA GLN A 1034 41.65 -6.93 18.38
C GLN A 1034 41.21 -6.98 19.84
N PHE A 1035 42.16 -6.97 20.78
CA PHE A 1035 41.85 -6.96 22.22
C PHE A 1035 42.06 -5.57 22.80
N ALA A 1036 41.05 -5.05 23.49
CA ALA A 1036 41.07 -3.74 24.12
C ALA A 1036 41.05 -3.86 25.65
N SER A 1037 41.89 -3.11 26.35
CA SER A 1037 42.02 -3.15 27.81
C SER A 1037 41.87 -1.77 28.44
N ILE A 1038 41.13 -1.71 29.53
CA ILE A 1038 40.86 -0.46 30.28
C ILE A 1038 42.08 0.08 31.05
N GLY A 1039 43.13 -0.70 31.30
CA GLY A 1039 44.27 -0.22 32.09
C GLY A 1039 45.45 -1.18 32.22
N PRO A 1040 46.56 -0.76 32.84
CA PRO A 1040 47.84 -1.47 32.83
C PRO A 1040 47.78 -2.81 33.54
N ILE A 1041 47.12 -2.90 34.70
CA ILE A 1041 46.98 -4.16 35.46
C ILE A 1041 46.18 -5.20 34.67
N THR A 1042 45.09 -4.76 34.01
CA THR A 1042 44.26 -5.63 33.15
C THR A 1042 45.04 -6.09 31.92
N THR A 1043 45.91 -5.22 31.39
CA THR A 1043 46.78 -5.51 30.25
C THR A 1043 47.86 -6.52 30.60
N GLU A 1044 48.56 -6.31 31.72
CA GLU A 1044 49.56 -7.25 32.23
C GLU A 1044 48.94 -8.63 32.49
N THR A 1045 47.74 -8.66 33.09
CA THR A 1045 47.00 -9.91 33.28
C THR A 1045 46.64 -10.59 31.95
N ALA A 1046 46.35 -9.82 30.89
CA ALA A 1046 46.06 -10.39 29.56
C ALA A 1046 47.31 -10.96 28.92
N GLU A 1047 48.43 -10.24 29.03
CA GLU A 1047 49.74 -10.68 28.53
C GLU A 1047 50.24 -11.93 29.26
N GLU A 1048 50.05 -12.03 30.59
CA GLU A 1048 50.30 -13.25 31.39
C GLU A 1048 49.50 -14.47 30.91
N MET A 1049 48.27 -14.25 30.44
CA MET A 1049 47.37 -15.30 29.92
C MET A 1049 47.56 -15.54 28.41
N GLY A 1050 48.59 -14.96 27.79
CA GLY A 1050 48.94 -15.17 26.38
C GLY A 1050 48.12 -14.36 25.37
N ILE A 1051 47.33 -13.39 25.83
CA ILE A 1051 46.49 -12.48 25.02
C ILE A 1051 47.26 -11.18 24.77
N GLU A 1052 47.50 -10.86 23.50
CA GLU A 1052 48.15 -9.60 23.10
C GLU A 1052 47.11 -8.47 22.99
N VAL A 1053 47.25 -7.45 23.84
CA VAL A 1053 46.32 -6.31 23.88
C VAL A 1053 46.77 -5.23 22.88
N SER A 1054 45.99 -5.04 21.82
CA SER A 1054 46.27 -4.10 20.73
C SER A 1054 45.70 -2.70 20.96
N ILE A 1055 44.73 -2.53 21.87
CA ILE A 1055 44.11 -1.24 22.20
C ILE A 1055 44.22 -1.02 23.72
N LYS A 1056 44.91 0.04 24.15
CA LYS A 1056 45.12 0.38 25.57
C LYS A 1056 44.52 1.75 25.84
N ALA A 1057 43.67 1.86 26.86
CA ALA A 1057 43.06 3.14 27.24
C ALA A 1057 44.06 4.01 28.03
N ASP A 1058 44.21 5.28 27.62
CA ASP A 1058 45.06 6.27 28.32
C ASP A 1058 44.44 6.73 29.65
N GLU A 1059 43.12 6.91 29.66
CA GLU A 1059 42.34 7.12 30.88
C GLU A 1059 41.68 5.81 31.27
N TYR A 1060 41.91 5.35 32.51
CA TYR A 1060 41.43 4.06 33.01
C TYR A 1060 39.94 4.06 33.38
N THR A 1061 39.11 4.54 32.45
CA THR A 1061 37.66 4.70 32.58
C THR A 1061 36.97 4.13 31.34
N ILE A 1062 35.66 3.84 31.44
CA ILE A 1062 34.86 3.37 30.30
C ILE A 1062 34.89 4.38 29.13
N PRO A 1063 34.70 5.69 29.34
CA PRO A 1063 34.87 6.69 28.28
C PRO A 1063 36.26 6.67 27.64
N GLY A 1064 37.32 6.52 28.44
CA GLY A 1064 38.70 6.41 27.94
C GLY A 1064 38.91 5.19 27.04
N LEU A 1065 38.31 4.05 27.39
CA LEU A 1065 38.35 2.84 26.58
C LEU A 1065 37.56 2.96 25.27
N VAL A 1066 36.36 3.56 25.31
CA VAL A 1066 35.57 3.84 24.08
C VAL A 1066 36.38 4.74 23.13
N LYS A 1067 37.02 5.78 23.66
CA LYS A 1067 37.84 6.70 22.88
C LYS A 1067 39.01 5.99 22.20
N ALA A 1068 39.74 5.14 22.94
CA ALA A 1068 40.85 4.36 22.40
C ALA A 1068 40.40 3.37 21.30
N ILE A 1069 39.20 2.80 21.43
CA ILE A 1069 38.60 1.94 20.39
C ILE A 1069 38.31 2.75 19.13
N VAL A 1070 37.68 3.92 19.25
CA VAL A 1070 37.35 4.79 18.11
C VAL A 1070 38.62 5.28 17.41
N GLU A 1071 39.64 5.74 18.15
CA GLU A 1071 40.92 6.22 17.60
C GLU A 1071 41.71 5.14 16.86
N ARG A 1072 41.46 3.85 17.17
CA ARG A 1072 42.12 2.74 16.48
C ARG A 1072 41.39 2.27 15.22
N VAL A 1073 40.08 2.44 15.18
CA VAL A 1073 39.19 1.97 14.10
C VAL A 1073 38.93 3.03 13.03
N SER A 1074 38.96 4.31 13.43
CA SER A 1074 38.94 5.47 12.53
C SER A 1074 40.30 5.66 11.86
#